data_AF-A0A1X0NHS8-F1
#
_entry.id   AF-A0A1X0NHS8-F1
#
_cell.length_a   1.000
_cell.length_b   1.000
_cell.length_c   1.000
_cell.angle_alpha   90.00
_cell.angle_beta   90.00
_cell.angle_gamma   90.00
#
_symmetry.space_group_name_H-M   'P 1'
#
loop_
_entity.id
_entity.type
_entity.pdbx_description
1 polymer ?
#
loop_
_entity_poly.entity_id
_entity_poly.type
_entity_poly.pdbx_seq_one_letter_code
_entity_poly.pdbx_strand_id
1 'polypeptide(L)'
;MYAAGTVTASGSTLSFARNEGLSPRMLSVDIPFLPGTHLKAACNSVGGRVLTTAAEYAAAGFGNAARIEVVDCDTCDKDAYCYAPGTASAAEEGDECVCNCGSSGHGEACVPVENVTLPPAPSSPSSFVLENTTVRSTIVVPTGVSEVTLRHVELDGVHTTIYVASRVVRGVRIVVQNVSLRNGAVLYVMGGAGGRRLRTVAQGETAYDIDDDDSRAVQLSICGVVSFNGAIVLTGTFPAGSVLTMTDSLMITAAATPLVYLPGSQAAQYSPVLVLSNLRLVQSVLVLHGVSLVAVMAGGRTVVAEGAALELTGSGVALDAVVLGGEVALYAGVRVTASDGSVLRVSESKVYAGRGVALDMGVAANASAVVVGDNTGAMSSGALLTVQGVASFVSGSWLSLRGNRISGKLLSLPSYPSSAEFVESTLTLYDNRGSGSDVMDGAVALGSAGRKFVVGCLSLNGQILQPREYQSVGITGVTRTVACNACNVDVSCFPGATRSMSETCRCRCTEGGYGRDCLPVYLPHPDGCNATGPKPELSYTVTLTETRSMTLTSTLTVPTPTATLTVTRYSPTYYGPTLTRQLTPTATLTETVFVTPLPPRTVTTSLTVSVTPSMTDTAGHRSVACPTLRVSTNAHGGGLTQNDIRSGGAVPTWLLVELPAPFRWASDPQLTTRLRFVLRSAVQPNGFSGPWGEMLRNATWTRNATNPYNVLELAVPVYGGYFIGADETIFIECEARAVYGECDGVVLGSFTIASNTPPSLSNALSVIDGVVAGVTVVAVVVTGGLGSSCRCYHCFCDDVKCSGVAGAKGDLPLVHAFCIFSSVLCFCGVKKRQLVLVVFRLSETVFFFF
;
A
#
# COMPACT_ATOMS: atom_id res chain seq x y z
N MET A 1 -14.21 -0.75 -27.20
CA MET A 1 -14.10 -1.57 -25.96
C MET A 1 -12.88 -2.49 -26.06
N TYR A 2 -12.19 -2.69 -24.94
CA TYR A 2 -11.05 -3.60 -24.79
C TYR A 2 -11.34 -4.52 -23.59
N ALA A 3 -11.25 -5.84 -23.77
CA ALA A 3 -11.38 -6.84 -22.72
C ALA A 3 -10.09 -7.65 -22.67
N ALA A 4 -9.47 -7.76 -21.49
CA ALA A 4 -8.19 -8.43 -21.31
C ALA A 4 -8.29 -9.99 -21.28
N GLY A 5 -9.44 -10.54 -21.68
CA GLY A 5 -9.70 -11.98 -21.75
C GLY A 5 -10.70 -12.32 -22.87
N THR A 6 -10.89 -13.61 -23.14
CA THR A 6 -11.87 -14.08 -24.14
C THR A 6 -13.29 -13.85 -23.63
N VAL A 7 -14.02 -12.90 -24.22
CA VAL A 7 -15.45 -12.71 -23.95
C VAL A 7 -16.22 -13.80 -24.69
N THR A 8 -16.69 -14.82 -23.96
CA THR A 8 -17.56 -15.85 -24.52
C THR A 8 -19.02 -15.49 -24.25
N ALA A 9 -19.78 -15.24 -25.31
CA ALA A 9 -21.22 -15.12 -25.24
C ALA A 9 -21.86 -16.44 -25.71
N SER A 10 -22.88 -16.91 -24.99
CA SER A 10 -23.66 -18.11 -25.31
C SER A 10 -25.13 -17.83 -25.04
N GLY A 11 -26.01 -18.17 -25.99
CA GLY A 11 -27.45 -17.92 -25.86
C GLY A 11 -27.82 -16.45 -25.62
N SER A 12 -26.98 -15.51 -26.04
CA SER A 12 -27.08 -14.09 -25.69
C SER A 12 -27.20 -13.22 -26.95
N THR A 13 -27.88 -12.08 -26.82
CA THR A 13 -27.92 -11.05 -27.85
C THR A 13 -26.98 -9.91 -27.48
N LEU A 14 -26.01 -9.61 -28.34
CA LEU A 14 -25.11 -8.48 -28.20
C LEU A 14 -25.64 -7.34 -29.06
N SER A 15 -25.95 -6.21 -28.44
CA SER A 15 -26.49 -5.06 -29.17
C SER A 15 -25.52 -3.88 -29.22
N PHE A 16 -25.41 -3.26 -30.39
CA PHE A 16 -24.61 -2.06 -30.64
C PHE A 16 -25.41 -1.05 -31.46
N ALA A 17 -25.89 0.01 -30.83
CA ALA A 17 -26.66 1.04 -31.50
C ALA A 17 -26.05 2.44 -31.34
N ARG A 18 -26.07 3.27 -32.40
CA ARG A 18 -25.69 4.70 -32.38
C ARG A 18 -24.28 5.01 -31.85
N ASN A 19 -23.31 4.12 -32.07
CA ASN A 19 -21.92 4.37 -31.67
C ASN A 19 -21.16 5.14 -32.75
N GLU A 20 -20.28 6.05 -32.35
CA GLU A 20 -19.39 6.77 -33.25
C GLU A 20 -17.92 6.38 -33.00
N GLY A 21 -17.28 5.84 -34.03
CA GLY A 21 -15.89 5.36 -34.01
C GLY A 21 -15.00 6.35 -34.76
N LEU A 22 -14.02 6.93 -34.07
CA LEU A 22 -13.05 7.83 -34.70
C LEU A 22 -11.94 7.09 -35.47
N SER A 23 -11.88 5.75 -35.33
CA SER A 23 -10.85 4.90 -35.92
C SER A 23 -11.49 3.79 -36.76
N PRO A 24 -10.80 3.25 -37.78
CA PRO A 24 -11.36 2.22 -38.67
C PRO A 24 -11.79 0.93 -37.97
N ARG A 25 -11.32 0.70 -36.73
CA ARG A 25 -11.84 -0.34 -35.83
C ARG A 25 -12.60 0.29 -34.68
N MET A 26 -13.85 -0.15 -34.48
CA MET A 26 -14.69 0.23 -33.36
C MET A 26 -14.57 -0.78 -32.20
N LEU A 27 -14.36 -2.07 -32.52
CA LEU A 27 -14.18 -3.13 -31.54
C LEU A 27 -12.77 -3.76 -31.66
N SER A 28 -12.13 -4.00 -30.53
CA SER A 28 -10.79 -4.62 -30.42
C SER A 28 -10.85 -5.82 -29.47
N VAL A 29 -11.90 -6.63 -29.61
CA VAL A 29 -12.12 -7.87 -28.84
C VAL A 29 -12.61 -8.93 -29.81
N ASP A 30 -11.95 -10.09 -29.85
CA ASP A 30 -12.50 -11.25 -30.55
C ASP A 30 -13.54 -11.91 -29.63
N ILE A 31 -14.81 -11.84 -30.03
CA ILE A 31 -15.92 -12.48 -29.32
C ILE A 31 -16.19 -13.82 -30.01
N PRO A 32 -15.71 -14.96 -29.48
CA PRO A 32 -16.12 -16.27 -29.98
C PRO A 32 -17.63 -16.46 -29.76
N PHE A 33 -18.40 -16.39 -30.84
CA PHE A 33 -19.84 -16.64 -30.82
C PHE A 33 -20.10 -18.14 -30.66
N LEU A 34 -20.51 -18.58 -29.46
CA LEU A 34 -21.02 -19.94 -29.26
C LEU A 34 -22.43 -20.07 -29.86
N PRO A 35 -22.94 -21.30 -30.11
CA PRO A 35 -24.28 -21.51 -30.67
C PRO A 35 -25.37 -20.73 -29.90
N GLY A 36 -26.31 -20.11 -30.62
CA GLY A 36 -27.39 -19.29 -30.04
C GLY A 36 -27.00 -17.85 -29.69
N THR A 37 -25.81 -17.38 -30.06
CA THR A 37 -25.41 -15.98 -29.88
C THR A 37 -25.69 -15.17 -31.14
N HIS A 38 -26.38 -14.03 -30.98
CA HIS A 38 -26.74 -13.12 -32.06
C HIS A 38 -26.12 -11.74 -31.81
N LEU A 39 -25.60 -11.10 -32.85
CA LEU A 39 -25.15 -9.71 -32.77
C LEU A 39 -26.13 -8.83 -33.55
N LYS A 40 -26.76 -7.87 -32.89
CA LYS A 40 -27.58 -6.83 -33.51
C LYS A 40 -26.83 -5.51 -33.51
N ALA A 41 -26.78 -4.85 -34.65
CA ALA A 41 -26.11 -3.55 -34.78
C ALA A 41 -26.98 -2.56 -35.54
N ALA A 42 -27.09 -1.33 -35.04
CA ALA A 42 -27.91 -0.28 -35.65
C ALA A 42 -27.19 1.07 -35.64
N CYS A 43 -27.23 1.77 -36.76
CA CYS A 43 -26.80 3.19 -36.83
C CYS A 43 -25.42 3.54 -36.25
N ASN A 44 -24.42 2.66 -36.37
CA ASN A 44 -23.06 2.97 -35.92
C ASN A 44 -22.27 3.64 -37.03
N SER A 45 -21.35 4.55 -36.70
CA SER A 45 -20.52 5.26 -37.67
C SER A 45 -19.03 5.08 -37.39
N VAL A 46 -18.20 5.03 -38.44
CA VAL A 46 -16.75 4.97 -38.35
C VAL A 46 -16.13 6.02 -39.28
N GLY A 47 -15.27 6.88 -38.75
CA GLY A 47 -14.66 7.98 -39.50
C GLY A 47 -15.67 8.95 -40.10
N GLY A 48 -16.80 9.17 -39.41
CA GLY A 48 -17.91 10.01 -39.89
C GLY A 48 -18.83 9.34 -40.91
N ARG A 49 -18.65 8.04 -41.21
CA ARG A 49 -19.49 7.29 -42.15
C ARG A 49 -20.32 6.23 -41.43
N VAL A 50 -21.63 6.23 -41.62
CA VAL A 50 -22.53 5.20 -41.05
C VAL A 50 -22.27 3.84 -41.71
N LEU A 51 -22.21 2.79 -40.90
CA LEU A 51 -22.08 1.39 -41.28
C LEU A 51 -23.48 0.82 -41.56
N THR A 52 -23.69 0.28 -42.75
CA THR A 52 -25.01 -0.20 -43.21
C THR A 52 -25.02 -1.68 -43.53
N THR A 53 -23.85 -2.34 -43.56
CA THR A 53 -23.77 -3.77 -43.91
C THR A 53 -22.97 -4.60 -42.90
N ALA A 54 -23.33 -5.87 -42.76
CA ALA A 54 -22.65 -6.80 -41.85
C ALA A 54 -21.15 -6.95 -42.16
N ALA A 55 -20.74 -6.80 -43.42
CA ALA A 55 -19.32 -6.82 -43.83
C ALA A 55 -18.55 -5.61 -43.31
N GLU A 56 -19.18 -4.43 -43.29
CA GLU A 56 -18.58 -3.21 -42.75
C GLU A 56 -18.43 -3.29 -41.23
N TYR A 57 -19.43 -3.84 -40.54
CA TYR A 57 -19.32 -4.15 -39.11
C TYR A 57 -18.20 -5.16 -38.85
N ALA A 58 -18.10 -6.24 -39.62
CA ALA A 58 -16.99 -7.18 -39.49
C ALA A 58 -15.62 -6.50 -39.68
N ALA A 59 -15.49 -5.61 -40.66
CA ALA A 59 -14.28 -4.81 -40.89
C ALA A 59 -13.97 -3.85 -39.74
N ALA A 60 -15.01 -3.29 -39.10
CA ALA A 60 -14.91 -2.47 -37.90
C ALA A 60 -14.59 -3.26 -36.61
N GLY A 61 -14.42 -4.58 -36.71
CA GLY A 61 -13.95 -5.43 -35.60
C GLY A 61 -15.04 -6.21 -34.88
N PHE A 62 -16.28 -6.23 -35.37
CA PHE A 62 -17.41 -6.92 -34.72
C PHE A 62 -17.44 -8.45 -34.93
N GLY A 63 -16.39 -9.03 -35.51
CA GLY A 63 -16.26 -10.47 -35.71
C GLY A 63 -16.83 -10.95 -37.06
N ASN A 64 -17.51 -12.10 -37.06
CA ASN A 64 -17.96 -12.76 -38.30
C ASN A 64 -19.27 -12.17 -38.84
N ALA A 65 -19.23 -11.60 -40.05
CA ALA A 65 -20.38 -11.00 -40.73
C ALA A 65 -21.61 -11.90 -40.81
N ALA A 66 -21.46 -13.22 -40.90
CA ALA A 66 -22.60 -14.15 -40.98
C ALA A 66 -23.45 -14.22 -39.71
N ARG A 67 -22.99 -13.61 -38.61
CA ARG A 67 -23.68 -13.58 -37.31
C ARG A 67 -24.11 -12.17 -36.88
N ILE A 68 -23.96 -11.20 -37.78
CA ILE A 68 -24.29 -9.80 -37.56
C ILE A 68 -25.60 -9.52 -38.30
N GLU A 69 -26.63 -9.18 -37.54
CA GLU A 69 -27.87 -8.63 -38.03
C GLU A 69 -27.80 -7.11 -37.95
N VAL A 70 -27.95 -6.45 -39.10
CA VAL A 70 -27.89 -4.99 -39.19
C VAL A 70 -29.32 -4.46 -39.27
N VAL A 71 -29.63 -3.52 -38.40
CA VAL A 71 -30.90 -2.78 -38.37
C VAL A 71 -30.64 -1.37 -38.91
N ASP A 72 -31.55 -0.89 -39.74
CA ASP A 72 -31.47 0.47 -40.30
C ASP A 72 -31.60 1.54 -39.21
N CYS A 73 -31.01 2.72 -39.45
CA CYS A 73 -31.08 3.84 -38.51
C CYS A 73 -32.51 4.28 -38.21
N ASP A 74 -33.38 4.20 -39.22
CA ASP A 74 -34.77 4.69 -39.17
C ASP A 74 -35.74 3.63 -38.62
N THR A 75 -35.21 2.56 -38.01
CA THR A 75 -36.01 1.48 -37.44
C THR A 75 -35.71 1.32 -35.95
N CYS A 76 -36.69 1.63 -35.12
CA CYS A 76 -36.63 1.41 -33.68
C CYS A 76 -36.83 -0.08 -33.34
N ASP A 77 -35.80 -0.90 -33.55
CA ASP A 77 -35.80 -2.32 -33.21
C ASP A 77 -35.59 -2.53 -31.70
N LYS A 78 -36.56 -3.18 -31.05
CA LYS A 78 -36.52 -3.42 -29.60
C LYS A 78 -35.31 -4.23 -29.12
N ASP A 79 -34.73 -5.08 -29.97
CA ASP A 79 -33.58 -5.93 -29.58
C ASP A 79 -32.24 -5.25 -29.87
N ALA A 80 -32.24 -4.23 -30.74
CA ALA A 80 -31.09 -3.38 -31.00
C ALA A 80 -30.99 -2.21 -30.00
N TYR A 81 -32.10 -1.57 -29.67
CA TYR A 81 -32.08 -0.35 -28.85
C TYR A 81 -32.43 -0.58 -27.38
N CYS A 82 -33.10 -1.69 -27.03
CA CYS A 82 -33.60 -1.96 -25.68
C CYS A 82 -33.11 -3.31 -25.13
N TYR A 83 -33.26 -3.53 -23.82
CA TYR A 83 -33.13 -4.86 -23.24
C TYR A 83 -34.39 -5.67 -23.54
N ALA A 84 -34.33 -6.47 -24.60
CA ALA A 84 -35.48 -7.21 -25.13
C ALA A 84 -36.30 -8.00 -24.08
N PRO A 85 -35.69 -8.72 -23.11
CA PRO A 85 -36.45 -9.47 -22.11
C PRO A 85 -37.24 -8.60 -21.12
N GLY A 86 -36.82 -7.34 -20.91
CA GLY A 86 -37.48 -6.39 -20.01
C GLY A 86 -38.35 -5.35 -20.72
N THR A 87 -38.36 -5.34 -22.05
CA THR A 87 -39.06 -4.35 -22.87
C THR A 87 -40.43 -4.89 -23.31
N ALA A 88 -41.51 -4.18 -23.01
CA ALA A 88 -42.86 -4.51 -23.46
C ALA A 88 -43.11 -4.04 -24.90
N SER A 89 -42.64 -2.84 -25.25
CA SER A 89 -42.71 -2.29 -26.61
C SER A 89 -41.60 -1.27 -26.84
N ALA A 90 -41.16 -1.07 -28.08
CA ALA A 90 -40.27 0.02 -28.46
C ALA A 90 -40.98 0.84 -29.54
N ALA A 91 -40.89 2.16 -29.45
CA ALA A 91 -41.50 3.08 -30.40
C ALA A 91 -40.55 4.24 -30.69
N GLU A 92 -40.63 4.75 -31.91
CA GLU A 92 -39.89 5.93 -32.32
C GLU A 92 -40.64 7.18 -31.87
N GLU A 93 -39.95 8.04 -31.12
CA GLU A 93 -40.47 9.33 -30.65
C GLU A 93 -39.44 10.41 -30.99
N GLY A 94 -39.68 11.13 -32.09
CA GLY A 94 -38.65 12.00 -32.69
C GLY A 94 -37.54 11.18 -33.35
N ASP A 95 -36.28 11.63 -33.25
CA ASP A 95 -35.09 10.89 -33.74
C ASP A 95 -34.57 9.85 -32.72
N GLU A 96 -35.35 9.55 -31.67
CA GLU A 96 -34.96 8.68 -30.57
C GLU A 96 -35.87 7.45 -30.46
N CYS A 97 -35.27 6.31 -30.09
CA CYS A 97 -36.00 5.05 -29.93
C CYS A 97 -36.29 4.87 -28.45
N VAL A 98 -37.57 4.94 -28.07
CA VAL A 98 -38.03 4.92 -26.68
C VAL A 98 -38.50 3.52 -26.31
N CYS A 99 -37.93 2.96 -25.25
CA CYS A 99 -38.26 1.64 -24.75
C CYS A 99 -39.31 1.74 -23.64
N ASN A 100 -40.46 1.09 -23.84
CA ASN A 100 -41.50 0.97 -22.83
C ASN A 100 -41.33 -0.35 -22.08
N CYS A 101 -41.11 -0.28 -20.77
CA CYS A 101 -40.68 -1.44 -19.99
C CYS A 101 -41.85 -2.30 -19.50
N GLY A 102 -41.64 -3.61 -19.49
CA GLY A 102 -42.53 -4.55 -18.81
C GLY A 102 -42.31 -4.56 -17.30
N SER A 103 -42.99 -5.46 -16.60
CA SER A 103 -42.93 -5.56 -15.12
C SER A 103 -41.55 -5.89 -14.54
N SER A 104 -40.60 -6.34 -15.36
CA SER A 104 -39.24 -6.73 -14.95
C SER A 104 -38.14 -5.82 -15.48
N GLY A 105 -38.48 -4.79 -16.26
CA GLY A 105 -37.52 -3.86 -16.87
C GLY A 105 -37.61 -2.49 -16.21
N HIS A 106 -36.45 -1.85 -16.02
CA HIS A 106 -36.35 -0.51 -15.43
C HIS A 106 -35.44 0.41 -16.24
N GLY A 107 -35.73 1.72 -16.19
CA GLY A 107 -34.97 2.76 -16.87
C GLY A 107 -35.22 2.84 -18.38
N GLU A 108 -34.50 3.72 -19.07
CA GLU A 108 -34.70 4.04 -20.50
C GLU A 108 -34.43 2.87 -21.45
N ALA A 109 -33.65 1.88 -21.02
CA ALA A 109 -33.34 0.66 -21.79
C ALA A 109 -34.04 -0.60 -21.25
N CYS A 110 -34.92 -0.47 -20.25
CA CYS A 110 -35.68 -1.58 -19.66
C CYS A 110 -34.85 -2.75 -19.14
N VAL A 111 -33.66 -2.47 -18.59
CA VAL A 111 -32.74 -3.47 -18.06
C VAL A 111 -33.27 -4.12 -16.77
N PRO A 112 -32.90 -5.37 -16.47
CA PRO A 112 -33.31 -6.02 -15.23
C PRO A 112 -32.48 -5.43 -14.09
N VAL A 113 -33.14 -4.90 -13.07
CA VAL A 113 -32.50 -4.42 -11.86
C VAL A 113 -33.01 -5.27 -10.70
N GLU A 114 -32.17 -6.13 -10.13
CA GLU A 114 -32.45 -6.67 -8.79
C GLU A 114 -32.44 -5.51 -7.81
N ASN A 115 -33.55 -5.27 -7.10
CA ASN A 115 -33.72 -4.31 -6.00
C ASN A 115 -32.42 -3.57 -5.58
N VAL A 116 -31.97 -2.64 -6.41
CA VAL A 116 -30.90 -1.72 -6.04
C VAL A 116 -31.62 -0.65 -5.25
N THR A 117 -31.46 -0.68 -3.93
CA THR A 117 -31.73 0.50 -3.11
C THR A 117 -30.78 1.58 -3.61
N LEU A 118 -31.26 2.40 -4.55
CA LEU A 118 -30.57 3.59 -4.99
C LEU A 118 -30.24 4.41 -3.73
N PRO A 119 -29.00 4.90 -3.59
CA PRO A 119 -28.70 5.84 -2.53
C PRO A 119 -29.70 7.02 -2.62
N PRO A 120 -30.09 7.61 -1.47
CA PRO A 120 -31.06 8.69 -1.45
C PRO A 120 -30.67 9.78 -2.45
N ALA A 121 -31.66 10.30 -3.18
CA ALA A 121 -31.44 11.38 -4.12
C ALA A 121 -30.68 12.53 -3.42
N PRO A 122 -29.74 13.18 -4.12
CA PRO A 122 -28.90 14.21 -3.51
C PRO A 122 -29.77 15.27 -2.82
N SER A 123 -29.43 15.58 -1.57
CA SER A 123 -30.18 16.50 -0.71
C SER A 123 -30.16 17.95 -1.22
N SER A 124 -29.37 18.25 -2.26
CA SER A 124 -29.40 19.48 -3.04
C SER A 124 -28.78 19.25 -4.43
N PRO A 125 -29.16 20.01 -5.47
CA PRO A 125 -28.58 19.87 -6.82
C PRO A 125 -27.07 20.16 -6.92
N SER A 126 -26.42 20.57 -5.82
CA SER A 126 -24.99 20.91 -5.74
C SER A 126 -24.15 20.00 -4.83
N SER A 127 -24.78 19.09 -4.07
CA SER A 127 -24.11 18.26 -3.07
C SER A 127 -24.48 16.77 -3.17
N PHE A 128 -23.49 15.90 -3.24
CA PHE A 128 -23.63 14.44 -3.12
C PHE A 128 -23.15 14.01 -1.73
N VAL A 129 -24.05 13.48 -0.90
CA VAL A 129 -23.72 13.06 0.47
C VAL A 129 -24.15 11.62 0.67
N LEU A 130 -23.23 10.80 1.16
CA LEU A 130 -23.47 9.42 1.54
C LEU A 130 -22.91 9.20 2.94
N GLU A 131 -23.79 8.90 3.90
CA GLU A 131 -23.38 8.67 5.28
C GLU A 131 -23.93 7.37 5.85
N ASN A 132 -23.16 6.75 6.76
CA ASN A 132 -23.58 5.62 7.61
C ASN A 132 -24.24 4.47 6.83
N THR A 133 -23.64 4.06 5.71
CA THR A 133 -24.23 3.07 4.81
C THR A 133 -23.20 2.09 4.28
N THR A 134 -23.68 0.89 3.92
CA THR A 134 -22.89 -0.13 3.23
C THR A 134 -23.32 -0.19 1.77
N VAL A 135 -22.35 -0.04 0.87
CA VAL A 135 -22.54 0.02 -0.57
C VAL A 135 -22.05 -1.29 -1.18
N ARG A 136 -22.95 -1.95 -1.92
CA ARG A 136 -22.69 -3.20 -2.66
C ARG A 136 -22.88 -3.07 -4.18
N SER A 137 -23.21 -1.86 -4.65
CA SER A 137 -23.30 -1.52 -6.07
C SER A 137 -22.34 -0.38 -6.42
N THR A 138 -21.91 -0.30 -7.67
CA THR A 138 -21.07 0.79 -8.19
C THR A 138 -21.70 2.16 -7.93
N ILE A 139 -20.91 3.11 -7.47
CA ILE A 139 -21.33 4.52 -7.31
C ILE A 139 -20.55 5.37 -8.31
N VAL A 140 -21.29 6.17 -9.08
CA VAL A 140 -20.74 7.22 -9.93
C VAL A 140 -21.30 8.54 -9.44
N VAL A 141 -20.41 9.44 -9.00
CA VAL A 141 -20.84 10.80 -8.62
C VAL A 141 -21.15 11.59 -9.90
N PRO A 142 -22.36 12.18 -10.03
CA PRO A 142 -22.72 12.97 -11.20
C PRO A 142 -21.77 14.13 -11.45
N THR A 143 -21.62 14.53 -12.72
CA THR A 143 -20.89 15.75 -13.07
C THR A 143 -21.65 16.99 -12.60
N GLY A 144 -20.91 18.06 -12.27
CA GLY A 144 -21.51 19.33 -11.81
C GLY A 144 -21.77 19.43 -10.31
N VAL A 145 -21.47 18.38 -9.53
CA VAL A 145 -21.52 18.40 -8.07
C VAL A 145 -20.32 19.20 -7.52
N SER A 146 -20.59 20.19 -6.67
CA SER A 146 -19.55 21.01 -6.01
C SER A 146 -19.12 20.48 -4.65
N GLU A 147 -19.92 19.62 -4.02
CA GLU A 147 -19.59 19.02 -2.73
C GLU A 147 -19.89 17.53 -2.73
N VAL A 148 -18.89 16.69 -2.43
CA VAL A 148 -19.01 15.25 -2.34
C VAL A 148 -18.58 14.83 -0.94
N THR A 149 -19.44 14.20 -0.17
CA THR A 149 -19.13 13.72 1.17
C THR A 149 -19.46 12.24 1.30
N LEU A 150 -18.46 11.43 1.61
CA LEU A 150 -18.60 10.02 2.00
C LEU A 150 -18.18 9.90 3.47
N ARG A 151 -19.11 9.62 4.39
CA ARG A 151 -18.81 9.57 5.83
C ARG A 151 -19.33 8.29 6.49
N HIS A 152 -18.46 7.53 7.16
CA HIS A 152 -18.84 6.23 7.76
C HIS A 152 -19.46 5.28 6.71
N VAL A 153 -18.86 5.21 5.53
CA VAL A 153 -19.33 4.37 4.42
C VAL A 153 -18.50 3.11 4.34
N GLU A 154 -19.15 1.97 4.13
CA GLU A 154 -18.49 0.71 3.82
C GLU A 154 -18.66 0.38 2.33
N LEU A 155 -17.55 0.33 1.61
CA LEU A 155 -17.50 -0.10 0.21
C LEU A 155 -17.06 -1.57 0.19
N ASP A 156 -17.95 -2.47 -0.21
CA ASP A 156 -17.75 -3.92 -0.16
C ASP A 156 -17.74 -4.52 -1.57
N GLY A 157 -16.55 -4.82 -2.11
CA GLY A 157 -16.40 -5.36 -3.46
C GLY A 157 -16.82 -4.42 -4.59
N VAL A 158 -17.04 -3.14 -4.28
CA VAL A 158 -17.52 -2.13 -5.24
C VAL A 158 -16.43 -1.19 -5.68
N HIS A 159 -16.59 -0.70 -6.92
CA HIS A 159 -15.79 0.38 -7.45
C HIS A 159 -16.60 1.68 -7.35
N THR A 160 -16.04 2.70 -6.71
CA THR A 160 -16.66 4.03 -6.61
C THR A 160 -15.83 5.01 -7.42
N THR A 161 -16.50 5.78 -8.27
CA THR A 161 -15.83 6.76 -9.15
C THR A 161 -16.36 8.16 -8.89
N ILE A 162 -15.42 9.06 -8.57
CA ILE A 162 -15.65 10.50 -8.41
C ILE A 162 -14.94 11.21 -9.54
N TYR A 163 -15.71 11.79 -10.46
CA TYR A 163 -15.18 12.57 -11.57
C TYR A 163 -15.04 14.04 -11.19
N VAL A 164 -13.85 14.59 -11.44
CA VAL A 164 -13.51 15.99 -11.26
C VAL A 164 -13.28 16.58 -12.64
N ALA A 165 -14.11 17.52 -13.07
CA ALA A 165 -13.96 18.16 -14.38
C ALA A 165 -12.64 18.93 -14.47
N SER A 166 -12.03 19.02 -15.66
CA SER A 166 -10.82 19.83 -15.88
C SER A 166 -11.09 21.33 -15.75
N ARG A 167 -12.32 21.75 -16.11
CA ARG A 167 -12.82 23.10 -15.86
C ARG A 167 -13.88 23.05 -14.79
N VAL A 168 -13.57 23.66 -13.66
CA VAL A 168 -14.43 23.72 -12.49
C VAL A 168 -14.90 25.17 -12.32
N VAL A 169 -16.16 25.44 -12.68
CA VAL A 169 -16.77 26.78 -12.59
C VAL A 169 -17.01 27.20 -11.12
N ARG A 170 -17.19 26.21 -10.23
CA ARG A 170 -17.29 26.38 -8.77
C ARG A 170 -16.42 25.32 -8.10
N GLY A 171 -15.51 25.73 -7.22
CA GLY A 171 -14.54 24.82 -6.59
C GLY A 171 -15.22 23.57 -6.02
N VAL A 172 -14.57 22.41 -6.20
CA VAL A 172 -15.13 21.12 -5.76
C VAL A 172 -14.50 20.73 -4.42
N ARG A 173 -15.34 20.46 -3.43
CA ARG A 173 -14.93 19.89 -2.14
C ARG A 173 -15.29 18.41 -2.10
N ILE A 174 -14.31 17.54 -1.89
CA ILE A 174 -14.49 16.09 -1.76
C ILE A 174 -13.97 15.67 -0.40
N VAL A 175 -14.86 15.15 0.45
CA VAL A 175 -14.53 14.66 1.79
C VAL A 175 -14.83 13.17 1.85
N VAL A 176 -13.82 12.37 2.17
CA VAL A 176 -13.91 10.92 2.37
C VAL A 176 -13.45 10.64 3.79
N GLN A 177 -14.39 10.41 4.70
CA GLN A 177 -14.12 10.32 6.13
C GLN A 177 -14.62 9.00 6.71
N ASN A 178 -13.76 8.28 7.41
CA ASN A 178 -14.10 7.01 8.07
C ASN A 178 -14.70 5.99 7.10
N VAL A 179 -14.13 5.87 5.90
CA VAL A 179 -14.61 4.94 4.87
C VAL A 179 -13.82 3.63 4.94
N SER A 180 -14.51 2.49 4.88
CA SER A 180 -13.87 1.18 4.82
C SER A 180 -13.92 0.57 3.43
N LEU A 181 -12.77 0.18 2.87
CA LEU A 181 -12.66 -0.53 1.60
C LEU A 181 -12.44 -2.03 1.87
N ARG A 182 -13.37 -2.88 1.44
CA ARG A 182 -13.31 -4.33 1.65
C ARG A 182 -13.44 -5.09 0.34
N ASN A 183 -12.97 -6.34 0.34
CA ASN A 183 -13.21 -7.33 -0.71
C ASN A 183 -12.87 -6.83 -2.13
N GLY A 184 -11.76 -6.10 -2.30
CA GLY A 184 -11.36 -5.58 -3.62
C GLY A 184 -11.95 -4.22 -3.96
N ALA A 185 -12.62 -3.53 -3.03
CA ALA A 185 -13.20 -2.23 -3.29
C ALA A 185 -12.14 -1.18 -3.68
N VAL A 186 -12.46 -0.36 -4.68
CA VAL A 186 -11.56 0.67 -5.19
C VAL A 186 -12.27 2.01 -5.28
N LEU A 187 -11.64 3.05 -4.71
CA LEU A 187 -12.10 4.43 -4.82
C LEU A 187 -11.26 5.17 -5.86
N TYR A 188 -11.89 5.57 -6.96
CA TYR A 188 -11.29 6.35 -8.04
C TYR A 188 -11.65 7.82 -7.88
N VAL A 189 -10.63 8.68 -7.81
CA VAL A 189 -10.78 10.12 -7.97
C VAL A 189 -10.09 10.51 -9.28
N MET A 190 -10.91 10.83 -10.27
CA MET A 190 -10.45 11.10 -11.63
C MET A 190 -10.46 12.59 -11.90
N GLY A 191 -9.27 13.19 -11.97
CA GLY A 191 -9.06 14.52 -12.51
C GLY A 191 -9.38 14.56 -14.00
N GLY A 192 -9.74 15.75 -14.49
CA GLY A 192 -10.17 15.94 -15.85
C GLY A 192 -9.08 15.54 -16.84
N ALA A 193 -9.49 14.93 -17.97
CA ALA A 193 -8.58 14.71 -19.07
C ALA A 193 -8.06 16.06 -19.54
N GLY A 194 -6.78 16.35 -19.28
CA GLY A 194 -6.04 17.48 -19.85
C GLY A 194 -5.86 17.29 -21.36
N GLY A 195 -6.96 17.20 -22.10
CA GLY A 195 -6.95 17.26 -23.55
C GLY A 195 -6.64 18.70 -23.93
N ARG A 196 -5.41 18.93 -24.41
CA ARG A 196 -5.10 20.07 -25.28
C ARG A 196 -6.10 20.00 -26.42
N ARG A 197 -7.21 20.76 -26.34
CA ARG A 197 -8.17 20.85 -27.45
C ARG A 197 -7.40 21.44 -28.63
N LEU A 198 -7.05 20.63 -29.62
CA LEU A 198 -6.84 21.15 -30.96
C LEU A 198 -8.20 21.69 -31.41
N ARG A 199 -8.39 23.01 -31.33
CA ARG A 199 -9.33 23.66 -32.24
C ARG A 199 -8.65 23.69 -33.60
N THR A 200 -9.18 22.94 -34.56
CA THR A 200 -8.97 23.24 -35.97
C THR A 200 -9.66 24.58 -36.25
N VAL A 201 -8.91 25.68 -36.09
CA VAL A 201 -9.31 26.97 -36.66
C VAL A 201 -8.94 26.91 -38.12
N ALA A 202 -9.95 26.98 -38.99
CA ALA A 202 -9.72 27.24 -40.39
C ALA A 202 -9.01 28.59 -40.53
N GLN A 203 -7.87 28.59 -41.22
CA GLN A 203 -6.99 29.73 -41.53
C GLN A 203 -6.25 30.39 -40.36
N GLY A 204 -4.97 30.01 -40.22
CA GLY A 204 -3.92 31.00 -40.46
C GLY A 204 -3.25 31.68 -39.26
N GLU A 205 -3.71 31.51 -38.03
CA GLU A 205 -3.04 32.07 -36.85
C GLU A 205 -3.13 31.10 -35.66
N THR A 206 -1.97 30.72 -35.11
CA THR A 206 -1.86 29.89 -33.90
C THR A 206 -1.83 30.79 -32.68
N ALA A 207 -3.00 31.15 -32.16
CA ALA A 207 -3.12 31.75 -30.84
C ALA A 207 -3.15 30.63 -29.77
N TYR A 208 -2.13 30.60 -28.90
CA TYR A 208 -2.20 29.90 -27.62
C TYR A 208 -2.91 30.82 -26.63
N ASP A 209 -4.24 30.71 -26.52
CA ASP A 209 -4.94 31.30 -25.39
C ASP A 209 -4.67 30.43 -24.16
N ILE A 210 -3.61 30.79 -23.43
CA ILE A 210 -3.43 30.44 -22.02
C ILE A 210 -4.16 31.53 -21.24
N ASP A 211 -5.47 31.40 -21.13
CA ASP A 211 -6.26 32.08 -20.11
C ASP A 211 -7.12 30.98 -19.44
N ASP A 212 -6.58 30.40 -18.37
CA ASP A 212 -7.25 29.42 -17.50
C ASP A 212 -7.16 29.90 -16.04
N ASP A 213 -7.43 31.19 -15.81
CA ASP A 213 -7.45 31.83 -14.47
C ASP A 213 -8.82 31.72 -13.78
N ASP A 214 -9.83 31.17 -14.48
CA ASP A 214 -11.21 31.01 -13.95
C ASP A 214 -11.49 29.59 -13.41
N SER A 215 -10.55 28.65 -13.50
CA SER A 215 -10.74 27.30 -12.96
C SER A 215 -10.51 27.28 -11.44
N ARG A 216 -11.59 27.01 -10.70
CA ARG A 216 -11.54 26.94 -9.23
C ARG A 216 -10.91 25.63 -8.75
N ALA A 217 -10.10 25.72 -7.70
CA ALA A 217 -9.37 24.60 -7.11
C ALA A 217 -10.25 23.47 -6.55
N VAL A 218 -9.68 22.26 -6.51
CA VAL A 218 -10.29 21.07 -5.90
C VAL A 218 -9.68 20.85 -4.52
N GLN A 219 -10.54 20.69 -3.51
CA GLN A 219 -10.14 20.29 -2.17
C GLN A 219 -10.56 18.85 -1.91
N LEU A 220 -9.60 17.93 -1.97
CA LEU A 220 -9.81 16.51 -1.63
C LEU A 220 -9.24 16.25 -0.23
N SER A 221 -10.07 15.72 0.66
CA SER A 221 -9.68 15.35 2.03
C SER A 221 -10.10 13.90 2.30
N ILE A 222 -9.11 13.01 2.40
CA ILE A 222 -9.29 11.60 2.71
C ILE A 222 -8.79 11.35 4.13
N CYS A 223 -9.65 10.88 5.04
CA CYS A 223 -9.30 10.74 6.44
C CYS A 223 -9.93 9.50 7.06
N GLY A 224 -9.20 8.78 7.92
CA GLY A 224 -9.76 7.62 8.61
C GLY A 224 -10.14 6.47 7.66
N VAL A 225 -9.53 6.37 6.48
CA VAL A 225 -9.84 5.27 5.56
C VAL A 225 -9.16 4.00 6.05
N VAL A 226 -9.93 2.92 6.17
CA VAL A 226 -9.41 1.60 6.51
C VAL A 226 -9.62 0.66 5.34
N SER A 227 -8.55 0.06 4.84
CA SER A 227 -8.60 -0.84 3.69
C SER A 227 -7.95 -2.19 4.00
N PHE A 228 -8.63 -3.27 3.62
CA PHE A 228 -8.05 -4.60 3.51
C PHE A 228 -8.34 -5.16 2.11
N ASN A 229 -7.30 -5.27 1.29
CA ASN A 229 -7.37 -5.62 -0.14
C ASN A 229 -8.19 -4.61 -0.98
N GLY A 230 -8.26 -3.35 -0.57
CA GLY A 230 -8.83 -2.27 -1.37
C GLY A 230 -7.78 -1.21 -1.74
N ALA A 231 -8.09 -0.40 -2.74
CA ALA A 231 -7.16 0.61 -3.26
C ALA A 231 -7.81 1.98 -3.45
N ILE A 232 -6.99 3.03 -3.41
CA ILE A 232 -7.36 4.37 -3.85
C ILE A 232 -6.58 4.68 -5.13
N VAL A 233 -7.26 5.25 -6.11
CA VAL A 233 -6.67 5.63 -7.39
C VAL A 233 -6.88 7.11 -7.61
N LEU A 234 -5.78 7.85 -7.73
CA LEU A 234 -5.76 9.23 -8.19
C LEU A 234 -5.27 9.23 -9.63
N THR A 235 -6.06 9.77 -10.55
CA THR A 235 -5.74 9.72 -11.99
C THR A 235 -6.06 11.01 -12.72
N GLY A 236 -5.26 11.35 -13.74
CA GLY A 236 -5.48 12.51 -14.60
C GLY A 236 -4.90 13.83 -14.05
N THR A 237 -5.42 14.94 -14.56
CA THR A 237 -4.94 16.30 -14.22
C THR A 237 -5.90 16.98 -13.25
N PHE A 238 -5.37 17.54 -12.17
CA PHE A 238 -6.14 18.37 -11.24
C PHE A 238 -6.00 19.86 -11.59
N PRO A 239 -7.07 20.67 -11.45
CA PRO A 239 -7.01 22.13 -11.69
C PRO A 239 -5.95 22.82 -10.83
N ALA A 240 -5.47 23.97 -11.29
CA ALA A 240 -4.48 24.76 -10.55
C ALA A 240 -4.99 25.12 -9.13
N GLY A 241 -4.07 25.17 -8.17
CA GLY A 241 -4.39 25.45 -6.76
C GLY A 241 -5.07 24.29 -6.01
N SER A 242 -5.19 23.10 -6.61
CA SER A 242 -5.83 21.96 -5.95
C SER A 242 -5.02 21.46 -4.75
N VAL A 243 -5.73 21.10 -3.68
CA VAL A 243 -5.16 20.57 -2.44
C VAL A 243 -5.75 19.19 -2.19
N LEU A 244 -4.90 18.17 -2.36
CA LEU A 244 -5.24 16.76 -2.16
C LEU A 244 -4.55 16.28 -0.88
N THR A 245 -5.32 15.82 0.10
CA THR A 245 -4.79 15.40 1.39
C THR A 245 -5.30 14.02 1.79
N MET A 246 -4.42 13.25 2.41
CA MET A 246 -4.76 11.96 3.00
C MET A 246 -4.16 11.86 4.41
N THR A 247 -5.00 11.57 5.39
CA THR A 247 -4.64 11.57 6.82
C THR A 247 -5.18 10.35 7.55
N ASP A 248 -4.53 9.95 8.64
CA ASP A 248 -5.03 9.00 9.63
C ASP A 248 -5.65 7.73 9.01
N SER A 249 -5.06 7.23 7.92
CA SER A 249 -5.63 6.14 7.13
C SER A 249 -4.72 4.91 7.19
N LEU A 250 -5.33 3.73 7.24
CA LEU A 250 -4.65 2.44 7.30
C LEU A 250 -5.07 1.58 6.11
N MET A 251 -4.15 1.33 5.18
CA MET A 251 -4.41 0.51 4.02
C MET A 251 -3.44 -0.65 3.95
N ILE A 252 -4.00 -1.86 3.92
CA ILE A 252 -3.25 -3.10 3.84
C ILE A 252 -3.76 -3.91 2.65
N THR A 253 -2.83 -4.51 1.92
CA THR A 253 -3.16 -5.43 0.84
C THR A 253 -2.35 -6.72 0.94
N ALA A 254 -3.09 -7.82 0.88
CA ALA A 254 -2.63 -9.20 0.96
C ALA A 254 -3.18 -10.04 -0.23
N ALA A 255 -3.78 -9.39 -1.23
CA ALA A 255 -4.32 -10.03 -2.42
C ALA A 255 -4.31 -9.05 -3.60
N ALA A 256 -4.34 -9.59 -4.82
CA ALA A 256 -4.47 -8.78 -6.02
C ALA A 256 -5.76 -7.95 -5.99
N THR A 257 -5.63 -6.65 -6.26
CA THR A 257 -6.77 -5.72 -6.31
C THR A 257 -7.10 -5.42 -7.79
N PRO A 258 -8.28 -5.82 -8.29
CA PRO A 258 -8.63 -5.59 -9.69
C PRO A 258 -8.90 -4.10 -9.94
N LEU A 259 -8.11 -3.48 -10.83
CA LEU A 259 -8.26 -2.07 -11.20
C LEU A 259 -9.18 -1.94 -12.44
N VAL A 260 -10.50 -2.10 -12.25
CA VAL A 260 -11.48 -2.20 -13.34
C VAL A 260 -11.50 -0.98 -14.27
N TYR A 261 -11.32 0.24 -13.75
CA TYR A 261 -11.31 1.47 -14.57
C TYR A 261 -9.92 1.85 -15.12
N LEU A 262 -8.90 1.00 -14.94
CA LEU A 262 -7.58 1.15 -15.56
C LEU A 262 -7.22 -0.13 -16.34
N PRO A 263 -7.97 -0.48 -17.40
CA PRO A 263 -7.70 -1.68 -18.18
C PRO A 263 -6.30 -1.61 -18.82
N GLY A 264 -5.50 -2.68 -18.67
CA GLY A 264 -4.12 -2.74 -19.16
C GLY A 264 -3.07 -2.12 -18.23
N SER A 265 -3.50 -1.57 -17.09
CA SER A 265 -2.63 -1.15 -15.99
C SER A 265 -1.70 -2.27 -15.56
N GLN A 266 -0.41 -1.96 -15.44
CA GLN A 266 0.56 -2.88 -14.85
C GLN A 266 0.47 -2.81 -13.31
N ALA A 267 -0.08 -1.73 -12.75
CA ALA A 267 -0.26 -1.57 -11.32
C ALA A 267 -1.06 -2.71 -10.69
N ALA A 268 -2.08 -3.25 -11.37
CA ALA A 268 -2.89 -4.36 -10.86
C ALA A 268 -2.05 -5.61 -10.50
N GLN A 269 -0.92 -5.84 -11.17
CA GLN A 269 -0.01 -6.97 -10.91
C GLN A 269 0.75 -6.82 -9.57
N TYR A 270 0.89 -5.59 -9.09
CA TYR A 270 1.69 -5.28 -7.90
C TYR A 270 0.86 -5.18 -6.63
N SER A 271 -0.45 -5.41 -6.70
CA SER A 271 -1.39 -5.29 -5.58
C SER A 271 -1.18 -4.00 -4.78
N PRO A 272 -1.36 -2.81 -5.37
CA PRO A 272 -1.12 -1.54 -4.71
C PRO A 272 -2.28 -1.14 -3.79
N VAL A 273 -1.99 -0.33 -2.77
CA VAL A 273 -3.03 0.34 -1.96
C VAL A 273 -3.30 1.76 -2.46
N LEU A 274 -2.32 2.40 -3.10
CA LEU A 274 -2.47 3.71 -3.72
C LEU A 274 -1.87 3.72 -5.12
N VAL A 275 -2.66 4.15 -6.11
CA VAL A 275 -2.23 4.26 -7.50
C VAL A 275 -2.29 5.72 -7.96
N LEU A 276 -1.19 6.21 -8.51
CA LEU A 276 -1.07 7.52 -9.15
C LEU A 276 -0.94 7.29 -10.66
N SER A 277 -2.08 7.27 -11.37
CA SER A 277 -2.12 6.94 -12.80
C SER A 277 -2.18 8.20 -13.65
N ASN A 278 -1.22 8.40 -14.55
CA ASN A 278 -1.17 9.60 -15.43
C ASN A 278 -1.36 10.91 -14.64
N LEU A 279 -0.81 10.97 -13.43
CA LEU A 279 -1.07 12.07 -12.51
C LEU A 279 -0.26 13.29 -12.93
N ARG A 280 -0.97 14.39 -13.21
CA ARG A 280 -0.38 15.70 -13.48
C ARG A 280 -0.89 16.72 -12.48
N LEU A 281 0.05 17.31 -11.74
CA LEU A 281 -0.21 18.37 -10.79
C LEU A 281 0.37 19.68 -11.34
N VAL A 282 -0.47 20.71 -11.43
CA VAL A 282 -0.08 22.06 -11.82
C VAL A 282 -0.44 22.98 -10.67
N GLN A 283 0.53 23.69 -10.09
CA GLN A 283 0.36 24.55 -8.91
C GLN A 283 -0.51 23.91 -7.81
N SER A 284 -0.35 22.60 -7.61
CA SER A 284 -1.22 21.78 -6.76
C SER A 284 -0.39 20.95 -5.80
N VAL A 285 -1.02 20.51 -4.71
CA VAL A 285 -0.33 19.71 -3.69
C VAL A 285 -1.05 18.41 -3.40
N LEU A 286 -0.27 17.34 -3.22
CA LEU A 286 -0.70 16.05 -2.68
C LEU A 286 0.10 15.77 -1.40
N VAL A 287 -0.58 15.74 -0.25
CA VAL A 287 0.06 15.53 1.05
C VAL A 287 -0.55 14.33 1.76
N LEU A 288 0.28 13.33 2.04
CA LEU A 288 -0.04 12.19 2.90
C LEU A 288 0.60 12.45 4.27
N HIS A 289 -0.20 12.43 5.33
CA HIS A 289 0.29 12.64 6.69
C HIS A 289 -0.26 11.61 7.69
N GLY A 290 0.60 10.93 8.43
CA GLY A 290 0.14 9.95 9.45
C GLY A 290 -0.58 8.74 8.86
N VAL A 291 -0.29 8.38 7.61
CA VAL A 291 -0.93 7.28 6.88
C VAL A 291 -0.06 6.01 6.98
N SER A 292 -0.69 4.84 7.06
CA SER A 292 -0.01 3.53 7.00
C SER A 292 -0.42 2.78 5.75
N LEU A 293 0.52 2.54 4.85
CA LEU A 293 0.31 1.85 3.58
C LEU A 293 1.22 0.60 3.54
N VAL A 294 0.64 -0.59 3.45
CA VAL A 294 1.41 -1.85 3.51
C VAL A 294 0.92 -2.87 2.49
N ALA A 295 1.84 -3.40 1.68
CA ALA A 295 1.63 -4.58 0.85
C ALA A 295 2.41 -5.76 1.45
N VAL A 296 1.73 -6.88 1.74
CA VAL A 296 2.36 -8.06 2.38
C VAL A 296 2.64 -9.21 1.41
N MET A 297 2.33 -9.03 0.13
CA MET A 297 2.53 -10.04 -0.91
C MET A 297 3.94 -9.97 -1.52
N ALA A 298 4.45 -11.11 -1.97
CA ALA A 298 5.63 -11.15 -2.83
C ALA A 298 5.36 -10.36 -4.13
N GLY A 299 6.31 -9.54 -4.57
CA GLY A 299 6.11 -8.61 -5.68
C GLY A 299 5.29 -7.36 -5.34
N GLY A 300 4.79 -7.26 -4.10
CA GLY A 300 3.90 -6.18 -3.66
C GLY A 300 4.56 -4.81 -3.73
N ARG A 301 3.93 -3.87 -4.44
CA ARG A 301 4.37 -2.47 -4.50
C ARG A 301 3.26 -1.58 -3.96
N THR A 302 3.56 -0.93 -2.85
CA THR A 302 2.54 -0.33 -1.99
C THR A 302 1.90 0.90 -2.61
N VAL A 303 2.73 1.83 -3.08
CA VAL A 303 2.31 2.97 -3.90
C VAL A 303 2.86 2.77 -5.30
N VAL A 304 2.00 2.88 -6.31
CA VAL A 304 2.40 2.72 -7.72
C VAL A 304 2.05 3.96 -8.51
N ALA A 305 3.05 4.60 -9.11
CA ALA A 305 2.87 5.60 -10.14
C ALA A 305 3.05 4.97 -11.53
N GLU A 306 2.05 5.11 -12.40
CA GLU A 306 2.03 4.53 -13.75
C GLU A 306 1.40 5.47 -14.79
N GLY A 307 1.37 5.03 -16.06
CA GLY A 307 0.83 5.80 -17.18
C GLY A 307 1.93 6.44 -18.04
N ALA A 308 1.70 7.68 -18.50
CA ALA A 308 2.64 8.42 -19.34
C ALA A 308 3.74 9.11 -18.53
N ALA A 309 3.37 9.79 -17.44
CA ALA A 309 4.29 10.47 -16.53
C ALA A 309 3.64 10.75 -15.17
N LEU A 310 4.47 10.95 -14.15
CA LEU A 310 4.12 11.69 -12.94
C LEU A 310 4.72 13.09 -13.09
N GLU A 311 3.87 14.07 -13.43
CA GLU A 311 4.31 15.41 -13.79
C GLU A 311 3.90 16.42 -12.72
N LEU A 312 4.90 17.12 -12.18
CA LEU A 312 4.77 18.18 -11.19
C LEU A 312 5.26 19.48 -11.81
N THR A 313 4.38 20.47 -11.90
CA THR A 313 4.70 21.83 -12.38
C THR A 313 4.30 22.82 -11.31
N GLY A 314 5.27 23.51 -10.69
CA GLY A 314 5.06 24.33 -9.49
C GLY A 314 4.30 23.62 -8.37
N SER A 315 4.44 22.31 -8.26
CA SER A 315 3.57 21.43 -7.46
C SER A 315 4.33 20.66 -6.39
N GLY A 316 3.61 20.22 -5.36
CA GLY A 316 4.19 19.54 -4.20
C GLY A 316 3.60 18.15 -3.97
N VAL A 317 4.42 17.13 -3.83
CA VAL A 317 4.03 15.81 -3.33
C VAL A 317 4.80 15.54 -2.04
N ALA A 318 4.10 15.30 -0.94
CA ALA A 318 4.70 15.05 0.37
C ALA A 318 4.16 13.78 1.02
N LEU A 319 5.06 12.91 1.47
CA LEU A 319 4.77 11.74 2.28
C LEU A 319 5.43 11.95 3.65
N ASP A 320 4.63 12.42 4.61
CA ASP A 320 5.07 12.83 5.94
C ASP A 320 4.57 11.90 7.02
N ALA A 321 5.45 11.44 7.90
CA ALA A 321 5.09 10.52 8.98
C ALA A 321 4.30 9.29 8.47
N VAL A 322 4.59 8.84 7.24
CA VAL A 322 3.92 7.71 6.60
C VAL A 322 4.63 6.42 7.00
N VAL A 323 3.87 5.35 7.23
CA VAL A 323 4.42 3.99 7.34
C VAL A 323 4.27 3.31 5.99
N LEU A 324 5.39 2.93 5.37
CA LEU A 324 5.43 2.24 4.08
C LEU A 324 6.04 0.85 4.27
N GLY A 325 5.37 -0.19 3.78
CA GLY A 325 5.94 -1.53 3.75
C GLY A 325 5.53 -2.35 2.54
N GLY A 326 6.44 -3.17 2.01
CA GLY A 326 6.24 -3.99 0.81
C GLY A 326 7.56 -4.43 0.18
N GLU A 327 7.54 -5.05 -1.01
CA GLU A 327 8.79 -5.29 -1.73
C GLU A 327 9.36 -3.96 -2.25
N VAL A 328 8.48 -3.07 -2.72
CA VAL A 328 8.79 -1.68 -3.04
C VAL A 328 7.79 -0.77 -2.35
N ALA A 329 8.27 0.15 -1.49
CA ALA A 329 7.42 1.06 -0.74
C ALA A 329 6.72 2.10 -1.65
N LEU A 330 7.47 2.73 -2.56
CA LEU A 330 6.91 3.57 -3.61
C LEU A 330 7.60 3.22 -4.92
N TYR A 331 6.81 2.80 -5.90
CA TYR A 331 7.28 2.44 -7.21
C TYR A 331 6.76 3.41 -8.26
N ALA A 332 7.66 4.12 -8.94
CA ALA A 332 7.34 4.89 -10.12
C ALA A 332 7.84 4.14 -11.37
N GLY A 333 6.91 3.49 -12.06
CA GLY A 333 7.14 2.84 -13.36
C GLY A 333 7.15 3.81 -14.53
N VAL A 334 7.09 5.10 -14.25
CA VAL A 334 7.04 6.21 -15.20
C VAL A 334 8.10 7.24 -14.85
N ARG A 335 8.43 8.09 -15.82
CA ARG A 335 9.37 9.18 -15.58
C ARG A 335 8.72 10.19 -14.64
N VAL A 336 9.42 10.54 -13.57
CA VAL A 336 9.00 11.62 -12.66
C VAL A 336 9.61 12.92 -13.14
N THR A 337 8.77 13.91 -13.45
CA THR A 337 9.22 15.22 -13.91
C THR A 337 8.77 16.30 -12.93
N ALA A 338 9.72 17.05 -12.40
CA ALA A 338 9.48 18.17 -11.49
C ALA A 338 10.03 19.45 -12.12
N SER A 339 9.15 20.40 -12.46
CA SER A 339 9.51 21.67 -13.08
C SER A 339 8.96 22.87 -12.31
N ASP A 340 9.49 24.05 -12.62
CA ASP A 340 8.95 25.35 -12.19
C ASP A 340 8.80 25.48 -10.67
N GLY A 341 9.81 25.02 -9.93
CA GLY A 341 9.79 25.07 -8.47
C GLY A 341 8.93 23.98 -7.84
N SER A 342 8.95 22.75 -8.35
CA SER A 342 8.22 21.63 -7.76
C SER A 342 8.97 20.92 -6.63
N VAL A 343 8.25 20.17 -5.80
CA VAL A 343 8.81 19.41 -4.67
C VAL A 343 8.26 17.99 -4.62
N LEU A 344 9.15 17.00 -4.53
CA LEU A 344 8.82 15.65 -4.09
C LEU A 344 9.52 15.38 -2.75
N ARG A 345 8.76 15.16 -1.68
CA ARG A 345 9.29 14.98 -0.33
C ARG A 345 8.80 13.70 0.33
N VAL A 346 9.73 12.97 0.94
CA VAL A 346 9.45 11.85 1.85
C VAL A 346 10.15 12.15 3.17
N SER A 347 9.38 12.47 4.20
CA SER A 347 9.91 13.01 5.46
C SER A 347 9.35 12.28 6.67
N GLU A 348 10.17 12.12 7.70
CA GLU A 348 9.75 11.59 9.02
C GLU A 348 9.02 10.23 8.94
N SER A 349 9.21 9.49 7.83
CA SER A 349 8.45 8.29 7.52
C SER A 349 9.17 7.03 7.97
N LYS A 350 8.41 5.95 8.16
CA LYS A 350 8.91 4.62 8.52
C LYS A 350 8.83 3.71 7.30
N VAL A 351 9.97 3.27 6.77
CA VAL A 351 10.04 2.51 5.51
C VAL A 351 10.64 1.14 5.74
N TYR A 352 9.84 0.08 5.58
CA TYR A 352 10.25 -1.32 5.74
C TYR A 352 10.00 -2.08 4.44
N ALA A 353 11.00 -2.09 3.55
CA ALA A 353 10.80 -2.63 2.21
C ALA A 353 12.05 -3.27 1.62
N GLY A 354 11.92 -3.96 0.48
CA GLY A 354 13.08 -4.34 -0.32
C GLY A 354 13.78 -3.12 -0.89
N ARG A 355 13.00 -2.23 -1.52
CA ARG A 355 13.39 -0.90 -1.99
C ARG A 355 12.44 0.14 -1.41
N GLY A 356 12.96 1.30 -1.03
CA GLY A 356 12.16 2.41 -0.53
C GLY A 356 11.38 3.07 -1.67
N VAL A 357 11.87 4.22 -2.13
CA VAL A 357 11.36 4.92 -3.31
C VAL A 357 12.17 4.49 -4.54
N ALA A 358 11.53 3.78 -5.46
CA ALA A 358 12.14 3.31 -6.71
C ALA A 358 11.57 4.08 -7.91
N LEU A 359 12.45 4.83 -8.59
CA LEU A 359 12.18 5.60 -9.80
C LEU A 359 12.80 4.88 -11.00
N ASP A 360 12.08 3.90 -11.55
CA ASP A 360 12.65 2.95 -12.51
C ASP A 360 12.88 3.61 -13.88
N MET A 361 11.97 4.47 -14.34
CA MET A 361 12.12 5.22 -15.60
C MET A 361 12.90 6.54 -15.43
N GLY A 362 13.38 6.83 -14.22
CA GLY A 362 14.22 7.99 -13.91
C GLY A 362 13.47 9.23 -13.42
N VAL A 363 14.23 10.29 -13.20
CA VAL A 363 13.77 11.57 -12.64
C VAL A 363 14.39 12.74 -13.41
N ALA A 364 13.59 13.76 -13.70
CA ALA A 364 14.04 15.03 -14.24
C ALA A 364 13.55 16.17 -13.34
N ALA A 365 14.47 16.93 -12.77
CA ALA A 365 14.16 18.09 -11.93
C ALA A 365 14.76 19.36 -12.55
N ASN A 366 13.94 20.40 -12.69
CA ASN A 366 14.34 21.72 -13.17
C ASN A 366 13.90 22.77 -12.14
N ALA A 367 14.86 23.51 -11.58
CA ALA A 367 14.65 24.44 -10.47
C ALA A 367 13.78 23.86 -9.34
N SER A 368 13.89 22.54 -9.08
CA SER A 368 12.96 21.77 -8.25
C SER A 368 13.70 20.94 -7.20
N ALA A 369 12.99 20.48 -6.17
CA ALA A 369 13.57 19.75 -5.04
C ALA A 369 13.02 18.32 -4.90
N VAL A 370 13.91 17.37 -4.65
CA VAL A 370 13.60 16.02 -4.19
C VAL A 370 14.25 15.84 -2.82
N VAL A 371 13.44 15.68 -1.77
CA VAL A 371 13.91 15.66 -0.38
C VAL A 371 13.48 14.37 0.31
N VAL A 372 14.45 13.56 0.74
CA VAL A 372 14.25 12.34 1.49
C VAL A 372 14.89 12.53 2.87
N GLY A 373 14.07 12.93 3.84
CA GLY A 373 14.53 13.48 5.12
C GLY A 373 14.04 12.71 6.34
N ASP A 374 14.87 12.54 7.37
CA ASP A 374 14.42 12.14 8.72
C ASP A 374 13.67 10.80 8.78
N ASN A 375 13.85 9.93 7.79
CA ASN A 375 13.14 8.64 7.71
C ASN A 375 13.84 7.57 8.55
N THR A 376 13.09 6.56 8.97
CA THR A 376 13.61 5.40 9.72
C THR A 376 13.13 4.09 9.11
N GLY A 377 13.86 2.99 9.31
CA GLY A 377 13.44 1.68 8.82
C GLY A 377 14.57 0.83 8.22
N ALA A 378 14.20 -0.11 7.36
CA ALA A 378 15.10 -1.16 6.87
C ALA A 378 14.83 -1.53 5.41
N MET A 379 15.91 -1.59 4.63
CA MET A 379 15.94 -2.03 3.24
C MET A 379 16.53 -3.44 3.15
N SER A 380 15.82 -4.41 2.55
CA SER A 380 16.30 -5.80 2.49
C SER A 380 17.15 -6.11 1.24
N SER A 381 16.94 -5.42 0.12
CA SER A 381 17.62 -5.74 -1.15
C SER A 381 18.10 -4.54 -1.97
N GLY A 382 17.67 -3.31 -1.64
CA GLY A 382 18.07 -2.11 -2.35
C GLY A 382 18.36 -0.91 -1.45
N ALA A 383 17.94 0.28 -1.91
CA ALA A 383 18.21 1.54 -1.24
C ALA A 383 16.92 2.26 -0.80
N LEU A 384 17.05 3.22 0.11
CA LEU A 384 15.94 4.11 0.49
C LEU A 384 15.44 4.91 -0.73
N LEU A 385 16.36 5.43 -1.55
CA LEU A 385 16.04 6.03 -2.86
C LEU A 385 16.83 5.29 -3.95
N THR A 386 16.12 4.74 -4.93
CA THR A 386 16.70 4.09 -6.10
C THR A 386 16.24 4.80 -7.36
N VAL A 387 17.18 5.20 -8.21
CA VAL A 387 16.90 5.75 -9.54
C VAL A 387 17.62 4.89 -10.55
N GLN A 388 16.88 4.13 -11.36
CA GLN A 388 17.46 3.23 -12.35
C GLN A 388 17.59 3.90 -13.72
N GLY A 389 16.54 4.60 -14.15
CA GLY A 389 16.50 5.34 -15.41
C GLY A 389 17.28 6.65 -15.35
N VAL A 390 17.07 7.52 -16.34
CA VAL A 390 17.84 8.79 -16.45
C VAL A 390 17.58 9.69 -15.25
N ALA A 391 18.64 10.13 -14.57
CA ALA A 391 18.59 11.08 -13.48
C ALA A 391 19.21 12.41 -13.94
N SER A 392 18.40 13.47 -14.05
CA SER A 392 18.84 14.79 -14.50
C SER A 392 18.31 15.89 -13.59
N PHE A 393 19.21 16.69 -13.03
CA PHE A 393 18.91 17.81 -12.15
C PHE A 393 19.56 19.06 -12.72
N VAL A 394 18.75 20.06 -13.07
CA VAL A 394 19.20 21.29 -13.74
C VAL A 394 18.70 22.55 -13.04
N SER A 395 19.35 23.68 -13.32
CA SER A 395 18.89 25.03 -12.97
C SER A 395 18.64 25.22 -11.47
N GLY A 396 19.60 24.86 -10.62
CA GLY A 396 19.47 25.03 -9.17
C GLY A 396 18.65 23.96 -8.47
N SER A 397 18.40 22.82 -9.12
CA SER A 397 17.66 21.71 -8.50
C SER A 397 18.42 21.09 -7.33
N TRP A 398 17.68 20.47 -6.40
CA TRP A 398 18.23 19.92 -5.16
C TRP A 398 17.75 18.50 -4.90
N LEU A 399 18.66 17.55 -4.87
CA LEU A 399 18.43 16.21 -4.33
C LEU A 399 19.06 16.11 -2.94
N SER A 400 18.22 15.97 -1.91
CA SER A 400 18.66 15.96 -0.51
C SER A 400 18.27 14.66 0.18
N LEU A 401 19.25 13.91 0.68
CA LEU A 401 19.03 12.81 1.60
C LEU A 401 19.65 13.18 2.94
N ARG A 402 18.81 13.52 3.92
CA ARG A 402 19.27 14.05 5.21
C ARG A 402 18.60 13.43 6.43
N GLY A 403 19.31 13.24 7.53
CA GLY A 403 18.69 12.81 8.81
C GLY A 403 18.15 11.37 8.83
N ASN A 404 18.38 10.56 7.79
CA ASN A 404 17.78 9.23 7.68
C ASN A 404 18.50 8.23 8.59
N ARG A 405 17.74 7.31 9.19
CA ARG A 405 18.21 6.21 10.05
C ARG A 405 17.77 4.86 9.48
N ILE A 406 18.53 4.32 8.52
CA ILE A 406 18.13 3.16 7.72
C ILE A 406 19.18 2.04 7.80
N SER A 407 18.76 0.79 7.97
CA SER A 407 19.62 -0.36 7.65
C SER A 407 19.51 -0.70 6.16
N GLY A 408 20.63 -0.80 5.45
CA GLY A 408 20.72 -0.93 4.00
C GLY A 408 21.31 0.32 3.33
N LYS A 409 21.25 0.38 1.99
CA LYS A 409 21.78 1.52 1.22
C LYS A 409 20.86 2.74 1.35
N LEU A 410 21.42 3.94 1.31
CA LEU A 410 20.64 5.18 1.27
C LEU A 410 20.24 5.56 -0.15
N LEU A 411 21.19 5.47 -1.08
CA LEU A 411 21.03 5.97 -2.43
C LEU A 411 21.55 4.98 -3.46
N SER A 412 20.79 4.76 -4.52
CA SER A 412 21.21 4.01 -5.70
C SER A 412 20.93 4.83 -6.95
N LEU A 413 21.98 5.11 -7.73
CA LEU A 413 21.90 5.90 -8.95
C LEU A 413 22.26 5.06 -10.19
N PRO A 414 21.98 5.57 -11.40
CA PRO A 414 22.41 4.91 -12.62
C PRO A 414 23.93 4.75 -12.66
N SER A 415 24.39 3.61 -13.15
CA SER A 415 25.81 3.35 -13.35
C SER A 415 26.30 3.85 -14.71
N TYR A 416 27.61 3.93 -14.91
CA TYR A 416 28.21 4.29 -16.20
C TYR A 416 27.72 3.35 -17.32
N PRO A 417 27.42 3.84 -18.53
CA PRO A 417 27.64 5.20 -19.04
C PRO A 417 26.54 6.23 -18.74
N SER A 418 25.40 5.83 -18.19
CA SER A 418 24.27 6.74 -17.98
C SER A 418 24.58 7.79 -16.92
N SER A 419 24.97 7.39 -15.71
CA SER A 419 25.24 8.27 -14.54
C SER A 419 24.13 9.30 -14.21
N ALA A 420 24.17 9.88 -13.02
CA ALA A 420 23.26 10.96 -12.64
C ALA A 420 23.87 12.33 -12.93
N GLU A 421 23.14 13.16 -13.67
CA GLU A 421 23.60 14.48 -14.11
C GLU A 421 23.08 15.59 -13.20
N PHE A 422 23.96 16.51 -12.82
CA PHE A 422 23.65 17.67 -11.99
C PHE A 422 24.30 18.92 -12.60
N VAL A 423 23.52 19.75 -13.30
CA VAL A 423 23.98 21.02 -13.90
C VAL A 423 23.49 22.17 -13.02
N GLU A 424 24.42 22.96 -12.48
CA GLU A 424 24.12 24.04 -11.52
C GLU A 424 23.24 23.58 -10.35
N SER A 425 23.34 22.30 -9.98
CA SER A 425 22.42 21.62 -9.07
C SER A 425 23.18 20.93 -7.93
N THR A 426 22.47 20.64 -6.84
CA THR A 426 23.05 20.17 -5.60
C THR A 426 22.56 18.77 -5.23
N LEU A 427 23.48 17.87 -4.94
CA LEU A 427 23.25 16.58 -4.26
C LEU A 427 23.78 16.68 -2.83
N THR A 428 22.95 16.33 -1.85
CA THR A 428 23.31 16.37 -0.42
C THR A 428 23.12 15.00 0.23
N LEU A 429 24.17 14.51 0.90
CA LEU A 429 24.10 13.40 1.86
C LEU A 429 24.57 13.91 3.23
N TYR A 430 23.65 14.15 4.16
CA TYR A 430 24.00 14.74 5.45
C TYR A 430 23.28 14.16 6.66
N ASP A 431 23.98 13.97 7.78
CA ASP A 431 23.40 13.50 9.05
C ASP A 431 22.63 12.18 8.92
N ASN A 432 23.08 11.29 8.04
CA ASN A 432 22.45 9.99 7.88
C ASN A 432 23.20 8.93 8.69
N ARG A 433 22.43 8.06 9.34
CA ARG A 433 22.93 6.94 10.13
C ARG A 433 22.39 5.63 9.55
N GLY A 434 23.22 4.61 9.46
CA GLY A 434 22.75 3.33 8.98
C GLY A 434 23.69 2.17 9.28
N SER A 435 23.36 1.03 8.71
CA SER A 435 24.15 -0.20 8.78
C SER A 435 24.09 -0.94 7.45
N GLY A 436 25.18 -1.58 7.04
CA GLY A 436 25.29 -2.25 5.75
C GLY A 436 26.72 -2.29 5.25
N SER A 437 26.92 -2.77 4.01
CA SER A 437 28.21 -2.73 3.32
C SER A 437 28.50 -1.36 2.74
N ASP A 438 27.52 -0.78 2.05
CA ASP A 438 27.66 0.43 1.25
C ASP A 438 26.59 1.45 1.62
N VAL A 439 26.90 2.73 1.48
CA VAL A 439 25.93 3.82 1.64
C VAL A 439 25.26 4.12 0.31
N MET A 440 26.02 4.06 -0.78
CA MET A 440 25.61 4.47 -2.11
C MET A 440 26.18 3.52 -3.17
N ASP A 441 25.44 3.31 -4.26
CA ASP A 441 25.98 2.80 -5.52
C ASP A 441 25.53 3.65 -6.73
N GLY A 442 26.08 3.36 -7.90
CA GLY A 442 25.92 4.18 -9.09
C GLY A 442 26.97 5.27 -9.22
N ALA A 443 26.84 6.10 -10.26
CA ALA A 443 27.80 7.15 -10.58
C ALA A 443 27.11 8.51 -10.71
N VAL A 444 27.77 9.55 -10.18
CA VAL A 444 27.41 10.96 -10.46
C VAL A 444 28.30 11.45 -11.60
N ALA A 445 27.71 12.04 -12.64
CA ALA A 445 28.43 12.57 -13.79
C ALA A 445 29.51 13.56 -13.35
N LEU A 446 30.74 13.34 -13.81
CA LEU A 446 31.87 14.23 -13.56
C LEU A 446 31.92 15.33 -14.63
N GLY A 447 32.27 16.55 -14.24
CA GLY A 447 32.49 17.66 -15.19
C GLY A 447 31.26 18.54 -15.50
N SER A 448 30.08 18.25 -14.96
CA SER A 448 28.92 19.14 -15.10
C SER A 448 29.18 20.50 -14.45
N ALA A 449 28.98 21.59 -15.20
CA ALA A 449 29.21 22.95 -14.73
C ALA A 449 28.31 23.28 -13.53
N GLY A 450 28.88 23.91 -12.50
CA GLY A 450 28.13 24.36 -11.31
C GLY A 450 27.62 23.25 -10.39
N ARG A 451 27.98 21.98 -10.61
CA ARG A 451 27.59 20.85 -9.76
C ARG A 451 28.12 20.99 -8.33
N LYS A 452 27.26 20.71 -7.35
CA LYS A 452 27.66 20.55 -5.94
C LYS A 452 27.25 19.16 -5.44
N PHE A 453 28.22 18.35 -5.02
CA PHE A 453 27.96 17.13 -4.25
C PHE A 453 28.54 17.29 -2.83
N VAL A 454 27.65 17.56 -1.88
CA VAL A 454 27.97 17.89 -0.50
C VAL A 454 27.70 16.69 0.41
N VAL A 455 28.71 16.26 1.15
CA VAL A 455 28.62 15.09 2.03
C VAL A 455 29.14 15.43 3.43
N GLY A 456 28.40 15.05 4.47
CA GLY A 456 28.83 15.30 5.84
C GLY A 456 28.08 14.47 6.87
N CYS A 457 28.68 14.31 8.04
CA CYS A 457 28.06 13.65 9.19
C CYS A 457 27.37 12.31 8.87
N LEU A 458 28.06 11.40 8.16
CA LEU A 458 27.55 10.08 7.86
C LEU A 458 28.02 9.07 8.90
N SER A 459 27.14 8.18 9.33
CA SER A 459 27.51 7.06 10.19
C SER A 459 27.05 5.74 9.61
N LEU A 460 27.97 4.77 9.51
CA LEU A 460 27.72 3.42 9.03
C LEU A 460 28.21 2.42 10.09
N ASN A 461 27.38 1.43 10.42
CA ASN A 461 27.70 0.38 11.41
C ASN A 461 28.16 0.94 12.78
N GLY A 462 27.59 2.08 13.17
CA GLY A 462 27.90 2.75 14.45
C GLY A 462 29.18 3.60 14.46
N GLN A 463 29.94 3.64 13.36
CA GLN A 463 31.12 4.50 13.20
C GLN A 463 30.78 5.72 12.35
N ILE A 464 31.39 6.87 12.65
CA ILE A 464 31.27 8.09 11.82
C ILE A 464 32.31 7.99 10.71
N LEU A 465 31.86 8.11 9.46
CA LEU A 465 32.72 8.00 8.29
C LEU A 465 33.59 9.24 8.11
N GLN A 466 34.87 9.02 7.88
CA GLN A 466 35.82 10.05 7.48
C GLN A 466 35.79 10.25 5.95
N PRO A 467 36.16 11.44 5.43
CA PRO A 467 36.19 11.68 3.99
C PRO A 467 37.01 10.68 3.15
N ARG A 468 38.04 10.05 3.75
CA ARG A 468 38.85 9.01 3.09
C ARG A 468 38.10 7.70 2.89
N GLU A 469 37.07 7.44 3.69
CA GLU A 469 36.27 6.21 3.68
C GLU A 469 35.08 6.29 2.72
N TYR A 470 34.71 7.50 2.27
CA TYR A 470 33.55 7.71 1.38
C TYR A 470 33.61 6.85 0.11
N GLN A 471 34.79 6.75 -0.53
CA GLN A 471 34.95 5.91 -1.72
C GLN A 471 34.72 4.43 -1.43
N SER A 472 35.12 3.94 -0.25
CA SER A 472 34.96 2.54 0.13
C SER A 472 33.51 2.12 0.38
N VAL A 473 32.62 3.09 0.62
CA VAL A 473 31.17 2.88 0.80
C VAL A 473 30.36 3.34 -0.42
N GLY A 474 31.03 3.49 -1.57
CA GLY A 474 30.47 3.80 -2.88
C GLY A 474 30.14 5.28 -3.15
N ILE A 475 30.48 6.19 -2.23
CA ILE A 475 30.30 7.63 -2.42
C ILE A 475 31.47 8.18 -3.24
N THR A 476 31.21 8.53 -4.51
CA THR A 476 32.24 9.03 -5.45
C THR A 476 31.86 10.40 -6.03
N GLY A 477 32.87 11.21 -6.38
CA GLY A 477 32.64 12.52 -7.00
C GLY A 477 32.17 13.63 -6.05
N VAL A 478 32.44 13.51 -4.74
CA VAL A 478 32.18 14.54 -3.71
C VAL A 478 32.94 15.81 -4.04
N THR A 479 32.26 16.96 -4.02
CA THR A 479 32.87 18.27 -4.28
C THR A 479 33.20 19.01 -2.99
N ARG A 480 32.43 18.78 -1.92
CA ARG A 480 32.60 19.47 -0.64
C ARG A 480 32.22 18.56 0.52
N THR A 481 33.00 18.63 1.60
CA THR A 481 32.68 17.96 2.86
C THR A 481 32.23 18.97 3.91
N VAL A 482 31.28 18.55 4.76
CA VAL A 482 30.74 19.37 5.85
C VAL A 482 30.87 18.61 7.16
N ALA A 483 31.39 19.27 8.20
CA ALA A 483 31.53 18.67 9.52
C ALA A 483 30.15 18.48 10.19
N CYS A 484 30.03 17.50 11.09
CA CYS A 484 28.85 17.39 11.94
C CYS A 484 28.61 18.69 12.70
N ASN A 485 27.34 19.06 12.89
CA ASN A 485 26.88 20.27 13.59
C ASN A 485 27.28 21.61 12.92
N ALA A 486 27.88 21.60 11.73
CA ALA A 486 28.18 22.83 11.01
C ALA A 486 26.91 23.37 10.33
N CYS A 487 26.60 24.64 10.55
CA CYS A 487 25.56 25.33 9.78
C CYS A 487 26.06 25.52 8.34
N ASN A 488 25.41 24.86 7.37
CA ASN A 488 25.75 25.03 5.96
C ASN A 488 24.49 25.13 5.10
N VAL A 489 24.42 26.20 4.30
CA VAL A 489 23.27 26.48 3.44
C VAL A 489 23.09 25.43 2.34
N ASP A 490 24.18 24.90 1.78
CA ASP A 490 24.14 23.88 0.72
C ASP A 490 23.63 22.52 1.24
N VAL A 491 23.52 22.36 2.55
CA VAL A 491 23.07 21.13 3.23
C VAL A 491 21.63 21.25 3.74
N SER A 492 21.29 22.42 4.28
CA SER A 492 20.04 22.59 5.05
C SER A 492 18.93 23.25 4.25
N CYS A 493 19.27 23.96 3.17
CA CYS A 493 18.33 24.84 2.49
C CYS A 493 18.29 24.59 0.99
N PHE A 494 17.12 24.76 0.39
CA PHE A 494 16.97 24.77 -1.04
C PHE A 494 17.65 26.02 -1.65
N PRO A 495 18.65 25.85 -2.54
CA PRO A 495 19.45 26.97 -3.02
C PRO A 495 18.63 28.06 -3.73
N GLY A 496 17.61 27.67 -4.51
CA GLY A 496 16.85 28.60 -5.34
C GLY A 496 15.95 29.58 -4.59
N ALA A 497 15.57 29.29 -3.33
CA ALA A 497 14.67 30.14 -2.55
C ALA A 497 15.22 30.50 -1.15
N THR A 498 16.54 30.45 -0.98
CA THR A 498 17.20 30.82 0.28
C THR A 498 17.89 32.17 0.18
N ARG A 499 17.53 33.10 1.07
CA ARG A 499 18.12 34.44 1.17
C ARG A 499 19.40 34.45 2.01
N SER A 500 19.35 33.78 3.17
CA SER A 500 20.46 33.72 4.12
C SER A 500 20.27 32.57 5.10
N MET A 501 21.31 32.24 5.85
CA MET A 501 21.23 31.31 6.98
C MET A 501 21.45 32.08 8.28
N SER A 502 20.64 31.79 9.28
CA SER A 502 20.77 32.36 10.63
C SER A 502 21.86 31.66 11.45
N GLU A 503 22.28 32.29 12.54
CA GLU A 503 23.25 31.72 13.50
C GLU A 503 22.77 30.40 14.13
N THR A 504 21.46 30.16 14.19
CA THR A 504 20.87 28.90 14.70
C THR A 504 20.69 27.83 13.62
N CYS A 505 21.48 27.88 12.54
CA CYS A 505 21.38 27.02 11.35
C CYS A 505 19.98 26.97 10.68
N ARG A 506 19.13 27.99 10.85
CA ARG A 506 17.83 28.04 10.15
C ARG A 506 17.94 28.82 8.85
N CYS A 507 17.32 28.28 7.80
CA CYS A 507 17.19 28.95 6.51
C CYS A 507 16.24 30.14 6.65
N ARG A 508 16.62 31.28 6.06
CA ARG A 508 15.75 32.43 5.85
C ARG A 508 15.42 32.49 4.37
N CYS A 509 14.15 32.39 4.05
CA CYS A 509 13.69 32.22 2.68
C CYS A 509 13.60 33.56 1.95
N THR A 510 13.76 33.53 0.63
CA THR A 510 13.30 34.62 -0.24
C THR A 510 11.77 34.59 -0.35
N GLU A 511 11.22 35.57 -1.06
CA GLU A 511 9.82 35.49 -1.48
C GLU A 511 9.60 34.20 -2.30
N GLY A 512 8.47 33.53 -2.08
CA GLY A 512 8.16 32.23 -2.69
C GLY A 512 8.84 31.00 -2.07
N GLY A 513 9.69 31.17 -1.05
CA GLY A 513 10.28 30.04 -0.30
C GLY A 513 9.52 29.73 0.99
N TYR A 514 9.24 28.45 1.24
CA TYR A 514 8.38 27.99 2.33
C TYR A 514 9.06 27.00 3.29
N GLY A 515 8.61 27.02 4.54
CA GLY A 515 9.04 26.08 5.58
C GLY A 515 10.47 26.29 6.07
N ARG A 516 11.01 25.30 6.79
CA ARG A 516 12.35 25.36 7.40
C ARG A 516 13.50 25.27 6.40
N ASP A 517 13.23 24.64 5.25
CA ASP A 517 14.23 24.34 4.22
C ASP A 517 14.12 25.31 3.02
N CYS A 518 13.19 26.28 3.08
CA CYS A 518 12.89 27.21 1.98
C CYS A 518 12.52 26.52 0.67
N LEU A 519 11.65 25.52 0.73
CA LEU A 519 11.17 24.80 -0.44
C LEU A 519 10.33 25.73 -1.35
N PRO A 520 10.35 25.54 -2.67
CA PRO A 520 9.67 26.42 -3.63
C PRO A 520 8.13 26.27 -3.66
N VAL A 521 7.57 25.28 -2.94
CA VAL A 521 6.12 25.06 -2.80
C VAL A 521 5.74 25.03 -1.33
N TYR A 522 4.61 25.66 -1.01
CA TYR A 522 3.98 25.52 0.30
C TYR A 522 3.36 24.13 0.43
N LEU A 523 3.86 23.33 1.38
CA LEU A 523 3.31 22.02 1.72
C LEU A 523 2.49 22.17 3.01
N PRO A 524 1.14 22.23 2.93
CA PRO A 524 0.32 22.41 4.13
C PRO A 524 0.43 21.20 5.05
N HIS A 525 0.42 21.45 6.36
CA HIS A 525 0.10 20.39 7.32
C HIS A 525 -1.39 20.07 7.19
N PRO A 526 -1.78 18.81 6.93
CA PRO A 526 -3.19 18.49 6.81
C PRO A 526 -3.90 18.54 8.17
N ASP A 527 -4.94 19.35 8.31
CA ASP A 527 -5.78 19.45 9.53
C ASP A 527 -6.81 18.30 9.65
N GLY A 528 -6.70 17.28 8.80
CA GLY A 528 -7.67 16.19 8.65
C GLY A 528 -9.03 16.67 8.15
N CYS A 529 -10.04 15.79 8.23
CA CYS A 529 -11.39 16.06 7.71
C CYS A 529 -12.23 16.94 8.65
N ASN A 530 -11.71 17.25 9.84
CA ASN A 530 -12.36 18.11 10.83
C ASN A 530 -11.99 19.59 10.67
N ALA A 531 -11.26 19.95 9.60
CA ALA A 531 -10.99 21.34 9.27
C ALA A 531 -12.30 22.07 8.94
N THR A 532 -12.69 23.02 9.80
CA THR A 532 -13.64 24.07 9.43
C THR A 532 -13.13 24.74 8.16
N GLY A 533 -14.01 24.96 7.18
CA GLY A 533 -13.67 25.41 5.82
C GLY A 533 -12.75 26.64 5.75
N PRO A 534 -12.18 26.93 4.56
CA PRO A 534 -11.15 27.94 4.41
C PRO A 534 -11.59 29.26 5.05
N LYS A 535 -10.83 29.70 6.05
CA LYS A 535 -10.93 31.07 6.55
C LYS A 535 -10.59 31.98 5.35
N PRO A 536 -11.42 32.97 5.00
CA PRO A 536 -11.13 33.85 3.87
C PRO A 536 -9.76 34.49 4.08
N GLU A 537 -8.98 34.57 3.00
CA GLU A 537 -7.69 35.26 2.99
C GLU A 537 -7.88 36.70 3.47
N LEU A 538 -7.41 36.97 4.69
CA LEU A 538 -7.22 38.32 5.18
C LEU A 538 -5.88 38.80 4.65
N SER A 539 -5.92 39.49 3.51
CA SER A 539 -4.82 40.35 3.08
C SER A 539 -4.70 41.52 4.05
N TYR A 540 -3.67 41.51 4.89
CA TYR A 540 -3.31 42.68 5.69
C TYR A 540 -2.29 43.51 4.92
N THR A 541 -2.73 44.65 4.40
CA THR A 541 -1.84 45.72 3.94
C THR A 541 -1.26 46.41 5.18
N VAL A 542 0.04 46.22 5.45
CA VAL A 542 0.73 46.90 6.55
C VAL A 542 1.27 48.24 6.03
N THR A 543 0.60 49.33 6.38
CA THR A 543 1.15 50.69 6.28
C THR A 543 1.97 51.00 7.53
N LEU A 544 3.29 51.05 7.39
CA LEU A 544 4.21 51.48 8.44
C LEU A 544 4.10 53.00 8.63
N THR A 545 3.66 53.43 9.81
CA THR A 545 3.82 54.83 10.26
C THR A 545 4.98 54.88 11.26
N GLU A 546 6.07 55.53 10.84
CA GLU A 546 7.26 55.76 11.64
C GLU A 546 6.98 56.87 12.67
N THR A 547 7.09 56.57 13.96
CA THR A 547 7.23 57.59 15.01
C THR A 547 8.52 57.37 15.76
N ARG A 548 9.47 58.26 15.50
CA ARG A 548 10.79 58.34 16.11
C ARG A 548 10.67 59.00 17.50
N SER A 549 11.13 58.31 18.54
CA SER A 549 11.70 59.01 19.71
C SER A 549 12.78 58.14 20.36
N MET A 550 13.98 58.71 20.47
CA MET A 550 15.15 58.15 21.13
C MET A 550 15.19 58.65 22.57
N THR A 551 15.38 57.77 23.54
CA THR A 551 16.19 58.09 24.73
C THR A 551 16.79 56.81 25.31
N LEU A 552 18.12 56.79 25.42
CA LEU A 552 18.95 55.74 26.02
C LEU A 552 19.13 56.02 27.50
N THR A 553 18.91 55.04 28.38
CA THR A 553 19.82 54.76 29.49
C THR A 553 19.60 53.37 30.08
N SER A 554 20.72 52.68 30.29
CA SER A 554 20.85 51.34 30.86
C SER A 554 20.69 51.38 32.39
N THR A 555 20.03 50.38 32.98
CA THR A 555 20.45 49.77 34.27
C THR A 555 19.62 48.53 34.58
N LEU A 556 20.36 47.45 34.91
CA LEU A 556 19.89 46.20 35.46
C LEU A 556 19.16 46.42 36.79
N THR A 557 17.94 45.92 36.90
CA THR A 557 17.49 45.03 37.98
C THR A 557 16.03 44.66 37.75
N VAL A 558 15.72 43.40 38.02
CA VAL A 558 14.38 42.84 38.02
C VAL A 558 13.64 43.38 39.24
N PRO A 559 12.43 43.94 39.05
CA PRO A 559 11.38 43.69 40.02
C PRO A 559 10.15 43.13 39.31
N THR A 560 9.67 41.99 39.81
CA THR A 560 8.24 41.71 39.85
C THR A 560 7.53 42.88 40.53
N PRO A 561 6.48 43.44 39.90
CA PRO A 561 5.26 43.60 40.66
C PRO A 561 4.03 43.08 39.91
N THR A 562 3.27 42.34 40.69
CA THR A 562 1.86 42.03 40.57
C THR A 562 1.04 43.24 40.11
N ALA A 563 0.21 43.07 39.08
CA ALA A 563 -0.91 43.95 38.80
C ALA A 563 -2.21 43.15 38.93
N THR A 564 -3.00 43.59 39.90
CA THR A 564 -4.36 43.19 40.23
C THR A 564 -5.37 43.59 39.14
N LEU A 565 -6.36 42.72 38.97
CA LEU A 565 -7.48 42.79 38.04
C LEU A 565 -8.50 43.88 38.41
N THR A 566 -9.12 44.48 37.38
CA THR A 566 -10.54 44.85 37.43
C THR A 566 -11.21 44.47 36.11
N VAL A 567 -11.87 43.31 36.11
CA VAL A 567 -13.01 43.01 35.24
C VAL A 567 -14.18 42.76 36.17
N THR A 568 -15.15 43.68 36.18
CA THR A 568 -16.47 43.45 36.76
C THR A 568 -17.26 42.51 35.89
N ARG A 569 -17.67 41.39 36.50
CA ARG A 569 -18.48 40.31 35.94
C ARG A 569 -19.93 40.76 35.72
N TYR A 570 -20.62 40.05 34.83
CA TYR A 570 -21.88 39.42 35.22
C TYR A 570 -21.79 37.92 34.94
N SER A 571 -22.04 37.14 35.99
CA SER A 571 -22.24 35.69 36.01
C SER A 571 -23.63 35.44 36.59
N PRO A 572 -24.26 34.29 36.31
CA PRO A 572 -24.49 33.32 37.38
C PRO A 572 -24.37 31.86 36.85
N THR A 573 -24.03 30.79 37.58
CA THR A 573 -23.95 30.46 39.02
C THR A 573 -23.34 29.05 39.13
N TYR A 574 -22.25 28.84 39.90
CA TYR A 574 -22.16 28.07 41.19
C TYR A 574 -22.31 26.52 41.07
N TYR A 575 -21.49 25.63 41.65
CA TYR A 575 -20.75 25.58 42.93
C TYR A 575 -19.44 24.75 42.83
N GLY A 576 -18.39 25.12 43.59
CA GLY A 576 -17.09 24.42 43.74
C GLY A 576 -17.10 23.24 44.74
N PRO A 577 -15.97 22.84 45.40
CA PRO A 577 -14.76 23.62 45.70
C PRO A 577 -13.40 22.98 45.33
N THR A 578 -12.40 23.85 45.26
CA THR A 578 -10.96 23.59 45.11
C THR A 578 -10.29 23.40 46.48
N LEU A 579 -9.26 22.56 46.55
CA LEU A 579 -8.20 22.64 47.56
C LEU A 579 -6.84 22.45 46.88
N THR A 580 -5.98 23.45 47.01
CA THR A 580 -4.57 23.48 46.59
C THR A 580 -3.65 23.06 47.74
N ARG A 581 -2.55 22.35 47.43
CA ARG A 581 -1.31 22.47 48.20
C ARG A 581 -0.07 22.10 47.37
N GLN A 582 0.91 23.01 47.38
CA GLN A 582 2.27 22.88 46.82
C GLN A 582 3.09 21.78 47.51
N LEU A 583 4.13 21.26 46.83
CA LEU A 583 5.50 21.17 47.37
C LEU A 583 6.56 20.73 46.32
N THR A 584 7.78 21.17 46.59
CA THR A 584 9.03 21.28 45.80
C THR A 584 9.79 19.95 45.61
N PRO A 585 10.47 19.69 44.47
CA PRO A 585 11.30 18.48 44.31
C PRO A 585 12.73 18.66 44.85
N THR A 586 13.24 17.63 45.52
CA THR A 586 14.66 17.45 45.88
C THR A 586 15.22 16.29 45.06
N ALA A 587 16.39 16.46 44.44
CA ALA A 587 17.10 15.39 43.75
C ALA A 587 18.24 14.87 44.64
N THR A 588 18.32 13.56 44.83
CA THR A 588 19.46 12.87 45.46
C THR A 588 20.09 11.90 44.48
N LEU A 589 21.41 12.02 44.29
CA LEU A 589 22.26 11.07 43.57
C LEU A 589 22.74 9.98 44.55
N THR A 590 22.61 8.72 44.17
CA THR A 590 23.31 7.60 44.84
C THR A 590 24.00 6.73 43.80
N GLU A 591 25.30 6.59 43.98
CA GLU A 591 26.19 5.72 43.22
C GLU A 591 26.41 4.43 44.02
N THR A 592 26.29 3.25 43.40
CA THR A 592 26.67 1.98 44.05
C THR A 592 27.59 1.19 43.12
N VAL A 593 28.81 0.93 43.60
CA VAL A 593 29.85 0.13 42.94
C VAL A 593 29.90 -1.25 43.60
N PHE A 594 29.84 -2.32 42.82
CA PHE A 594 30.24 -3.66 43.25
C PHE A 594 31.51 -4.08 42.49
N VAL A 595 32.55 -4.42 43.26
CA VAL A 595 33.79 -5.01 42.76
C VAL A 595 33.79 -6.49 43.11
N THR A 596 33.99 -7.36 42.12
CA THR A 596 34.47 -8.74 42.33
C THR A 596 35.65 -9.02 41.39
N PRO A 597 36.67 -9.80 41.81
CA PRO A 597 37.97 -9.84 41.14
C PRO A 597 38.07 -10.89 40.01
N LEU A 598 38.40 -10.43 38.79
CA LEU A 598 39.29 -10.97 37.70
C LEU A 598 39.30 -12.50 37.30
N PRO A 599 39.72 -12.88 36.06
CA PRO A 599 39.13 -12.68 34.71
C PRO A 599 39.22 -13.99 33.82
N PRO A 600 39.14 -14.00 32.45
CA PRO A 600 38.83 -12.93 31.48
C PRO A 600 37.81 -13.30 30.36
N ARG A 601 36.82 -12.43 30.10
CA ARG A 601 36.63 -11.68 28.83
C ARG A 601 35.27 -10.96 28.78
N THR A 602 35.28 -9.86 28.01
CA THR A 602 34.15 -9.08 27.43
C THR A 602 33.30 -8.23 28.37
N VAL A 603 33.46 -6.90 28.25
CA VAL A 603 32.57 -5.87 28.82
C VAL A 603 31.48 -5.56 27.81
N THR A 604 30.22 -5.79 28.17
CA THR A 604 29.04 -5.32 27.44
C THR A 604 28.39 -4.24 28.30
N THR A 605 28.40 -2.99 27.86
CA THR A 605 27.66 -1.90 28.52
C THR A 605 26.22 -1.89 28.01
N SER A 606 25.25 -2.27 28.83
CA SER A 606 23.84 -2.01 28.59
C SER A 606 23.39 -0.79 29.40
N LEU A 607 23.10 0.31 28.70
CA LEU A 607 22.38 1.45 29.26
C LEU A 607 20.89 1.11 29.24
N THR A 608 20.31 0.87 30.42
CA THR A 608 18.85 0.84 30.58
C THR A 608 18.40 2.23 31.04
N VAL A 609 17.75 2.96 30.14
CA VAL A 609 17.07 4.21 30.46
C VAL A 609 15.61 3.85 30.76
N SER A 610 15.24 3.78 32.04
CA SER A 610 13.85 3.67 32.46
C SER A 610 13.25 5.07 32.59
N VAL A 611 12.48 5.49 31.59
CA VAL A 611 11.60 6.67 31.71
C VAL A 611 10.25 6.18 32.21
N THR A 612 9.90 6.50 33.45
CA THR A 612 8.52 6.37 33.94
C THR A 612 7.78 7.69 33.68
N PRO A 613 6.77 7.73 32.77
CA PRO A 613 5.91 8.90 32.67
C PRO A 613 4.90 8.84 33.81
N SER A 614 5.05 9.70 34.82
CA SER A 614 3.99 9.96 35.80
C SER A 614 3.15 11.15 35.33
N MET A 615 2.03 10.87 34.68
CA MET A 615 0.94 11.83 34.47
C MET A 615 -0.09 11.63 35.58
N THR A 616 -0.26 12.63 36.45
CA THR A 616 -1.47 12.75 37.27
C THR A 616 -2.38 13.76 36.62
N ASP A 617 -3.46 13.29 36.01
CA ASP A 617 -4.61 14.14 35.69
C ASP A 617 -5.90 13.34 35.82
N THR A 618 -6.84 13.91 36.57
CA THR A 618 -8.09 13.28 37.00
C THR A 618 -9.15 13.29 35.89
N ALA A 619 -9.69 12.10 35.63
CA ALA A 619 -11.05 11.76 35.20
C ALA A 619 -11.68 12.56 34.04
N GLY A 620 -11.31 12.18 32.82
CA GLY A 620 -12.20 12.11 31.66
C GLY A 620 -11.74 10.90 30.85
N HIS A 621 -12.60 9.88 30.68
CA HIS A 621 -12.25 8.53 30.20
C HIS A 621 -11.23 8.55 29.05
N ARG A 622 -10.02 8.05 29.32
CA ARG A 622 -8.98 7.75 28.33
C ARG A 622 -9.10 6.28 27.93
N SER A 623 -9.14 5.99 26.64
CA SER A 623 -8.98 4.63 26.13
C SER A 623 -7.55 4.16 26.37
N VAL A 624 -7.37 3.17 27.24
CA VAL A 624 -6.07 2.54 27.48
C VAL A 624 -5.85 1.50 26.37
N ALA A 625 -4.70 1.52 25.70
CA ALA A 625 -4.37 0.49 24.72
C ALA A 625 -4.23 -0.88 25.41
N CYS A 626 -4.82 -1.93 24.83
CA CYS A 626 -4.77 -3.27 25.41
C CYS A 626 -3.35 -3.86 25.44
N PRO A 627 -2.93 -4.53 26.52
CA PRO A 627 -1.61 -5.17 26.60
C PRO A 627 -1.54 -6.43 25.72
N THR A 628 -0.35 -6.78 25.26
CA THR A 628 -0.07 -8.08 24.65
C THR A 628 0.06 -9.15 25.74
N LEU A 629 -0.55 -10.32 25.54
CA LEU A 629 -0.42 -11.46 26.45
C LEU A 629 0.93 -12.13 26.28
N ARG A 630 1.58 -12.42 27.39
CA ARG A 630 2.76 -13.28 27.39
C ARG A 630 2.29 -14.73 27.52
N VAL A 631 2.49 -15.51 26.46
CA VAL A 631 2.20 -16.95 26.47
C VAL A 631 3.50 -17.70 26.69
N SER A 632 3.50 -18.64 27.64
CA SER A 632 4.65 -19.49 27.94
C SER A 632 4.20 -20.93 28.19
N THR A 633 5.12 -21.87 28.08
CA THR A 633 4.85 -23.29 28.34
C THR A 633 5.85 -23.82 29.35
N ASN A 634 5.47 -24.84 30.11
CA ASN A 634 6.40 -25.57 30.98
C ASN A 634 7.19 -26.67 30.23
N ALA A 635 7.05 -26.74 28.90
CA ALA A 635 7.78 -27.69 28.05
C ALA A 635 9.28 -27.35 27.99
N HIS A 636 10.11 -28.36 27.76
CA HIS A 636 11.56 -28.23 27.74
C HIS A 636 11.99 -27.31 26.58
N GLY A 637 12.65 -26.19 26.89
CA GLY A 637 13.05 -25.18 25.89
C GLY A 637 12.05 -24.04 25.66
N GLY A 638 10.93 -23.99 26.39
CA GLY A 638 10.01 -22.84 26.42
C GLY A 638 8.99 -22.76 25.27
N GLY A 639 9.07 -23.65 24.28
CA GLY A 639 8.11 -23.79 23.18
C GLY A 639 7.44 -25.17 23.17
N LEU A 640 6.30 -25.29 22.50
CA LEU A 640 5.58 -26.56 22.36
C LEU A 640 6.12 -27.32 21.14
N THR A 641 6.40 -28.61 21.26
CA THR A 641 6.80 -29.46 20.12
C THR A 641 5.68 -30.41 19.72
N GLN A 642 5.72 -30.87 18.47
CA GLN A 642 4.82 -31.93 17.99
C GLN A 642 4.84 -33.19 18.88
N ASN A 643 5.98 -33.52 19.50
CA ASN A 643 6.09 -34.67 20.40
C ASN A 643 5.39 -34.44 21.74
N ASP A 644 5.42 -33.20 22.26
CA ASP A 644 4.75 -32.86 23.52
C ASP A 644 3.24 -33.10 23.44
N ILE A 645 2.65 -32.88 22.26
CA ILE A 645 1.23 -33.16 21.99
C ILE A 645 0.99 -34.66 21.76
N ARG A 646 1.85 -35.34 21.01
CA ARG A 646 1.61 -36.74 20.60
C ARG A 646 1.71 -37.73 21.75
N SER A 647 2.77 -37.64 22.55
CA SER A 647 3.07 -38.64 23.57
C SER A 647 2.61 -38.22 24.96
N GLY A 648 2.53 -36.91 25.24
CA GLY A 648 2.31 -36.39 26.60
C GLY A 648 3.47 -36.76 27.52
N GLY A 649 4.18 -35.77 28.08
CA GLY A 649 5.26 -36.05 29.03
C GLY A 649 4.76 -36.73 30.32
N ALA A 650 5.69 -37.20 31.17
CA ALA A 650 5.37 -37.69 32.52
C ALA A 650 4.74 -36.61 33.42
N VAL A 651 4.94 -35.33 33.08
CA VAL A 651 4.29 -34.17 33.69
C VAL A 651 3.36 -33.54 32.63
N PRO A 652 2.11 -33.17 32.97
CA PRO A 652 1.23 -32.49 32.04
C PRO A 652 1.85 -31.18 31.53
N THR A 653 1.79 -30.98 30.22
CA THR A 653 2.24 -29.73 29.59
C THR A 653 1.16 -28.67 29.80
N TRP A 654 1.55 -27.53 30.39
CA TRP A 654 0.69 -26.40 30.68
C TRP A 654 1.02 -25.21 29.79
N LEU A 655 -0.02 -24.57 29.29
CA LEU A 655 0.06 -23.29 28.60
C LEU A 655 -0.34 -22.18 29.57
N LEU A 656 0.63 -21.32 29.89
CA LEU A 656 0.51 -20.21 30.83
C LEU A 656 0.33 -18.90 30.07
N VAL A 657 -0.72 -18.15 30.39
CA VAL A 657 -1.03 -16.85 29.78
C VAL A 657 -1.01 -15.78 30.85
N GLU A 658 -0.03 -14.87 30.76
CA GLU A 658 0.24 -13.83 31.75
C GLU A 658 -0.07 -12.43 31.21
N LEU A 659 -0.76 -11.63 32.03
CA LEU A 659 -0.95 -10.19 31.81
C LEU A 659 0.19 -9.39 32.47
N PRO A 660 0.79 -8.42 31.75
CA PRO A 660 1.81 -7.55 32.34
C PRO A 660 1.18 -6.62 33.39
N ALA A 661 1.92 -6.32 34.46
CA ALA A 661 1.49 -5.33 35.44
C ALA A 661 1.28 -3.94 34.77
N PRO A 662 0.25 -3.15 35.14
CA PRO A 662 -0.68 -3.31 36.25
C PRO A 662 -1.98 -4.10 35.93
N PHE A 663 -2.09 -4.68 34.73
CA PHE A 663 -3.32 -5.34 34.26
C PHE A 663 -3.59 -6.65 35.01
N ARG A 664 -4.88 -6.93 35.23
CA ARG A 664 -5.35 -8.15 35.92
C ARG A 664 -6.53 -8.73 35.16
N TRP A 665 -6.65 -10.05 35.15
CA TRP A 665 -7.85 -10.72 34.63
C TRP A 665 -9.04 -10.34 35.51
N ALA A 666 -10.19 -10.04 34.89
CA ALA A 666 -11.43 -9.78 35.59
C ALA A 666 -11.75 -10.97 36.53
N SER A 667 -12.36 -10.71 37.68
CA SER A 667 -12.75 -11.75 38.65
C SER A 667 -13.94 -12.61 38.18
N ASP A 668 -14.42 -12.40 36.95
CA ASP A 668 -15.55 -13.09 36.35
C ASP A 668 -15.28 -14.61 36.23
N PRO A 669 -16.20 -15.49 36.67
CA PRO A 669 -16.10 -16.93 36.47
C PRO A 669 -16.26 -17.37 35.00
N GLN A 670 -16.74 -16.52 34.09
CA GLN A 670 -16.96 -16.83 32.66
C GLN A 670 -15.78 -16.48 31.75
N LEU A 671 -14.62 -16.14 32.30
CA LEU A 671 -13.46 -15.64 31.54
C LEU A 671 -13.00 -16.58 30.40
N THR A 672 -13.23 -17.89 30.57
CA THR A 672 -12.88 -18.94 29.61
C THR A 672 -13.65 -18.83 28.29
N THR A 673 -14.87 -18.28 28.31
CA THR A 673 -15.71 -18.08 27.12
C THR A 673 -15.27 -16.91 26.25
N ARG A 674 -14.41 -16.03 26.78
CA ARG A 674 -13.91 -14.84 26.09
C ARG A 674 -12.51 -15.03 25.51
N LEU A 675 -11.92 -16.21 25.67
CA LEU A 675 -10.63 -16.59 25.09
C LEU A 675 -10.87 -17.44 23.85
N ARG A 676 -10.35 -17.01 22.70
CA ARG A 676 -10.45 -17.74 21.44
C ARG A 676 -9.09 -18.06 20.86
N PHE A 677 -8.95 -19.25 20.29
CA PHE A 677 -7.76 -19.64 19.54
C PHE A 677 -7.96 -19.38 18.04
N VAL A 678 -6.99 -18.74 17.40
CA VAL A 678 -7.03 -18.39 15.97
C VAL A 678 -5.74 -18.85 15.29
N LEU A 679 -5.87 -19.62 14.19
CA LEU A 679 -4.73 -20.08 13.40
C LEU A 679 -4.26 -18.98 12.45
N ARG A 680 -2.95 -18.73 12.39
CA ARG A 680 -2.35 -17.78 11.42
C ARG A 680 -1.39 -18.45 10.42
N SER A 681 -0.94 -19.66 10.69
CA SER A 681 -0.16 -20.48 9.75
C SER A 681 -1.07 -21.23 8.76
N ALA A 682 -0.47 -21.84 7.72
CA ALA A 682 -1.20 -22.66 6.75
C ALA A 682 -2.02 -23.76 7.45
N VAL A 683 -3.20 -24.04 6.89
CA VAL A 683 -4.16 -25.03 7.43
C VAL A 683 -3.59 -26.43 7.23
N GLN A 684 -3.31 -27.13 8.33
CA GLN A 684 -2.84 -28.51 8.29
C GLN A 684 -3.93 -29.47 8.81
N PRO A 685 -4.38 -30.46 8.03
CA PRO A 685 -5.54 -31.29 8.38
C PRO A 685 -5.34 -32.11 9.66
N ASN A 686 -4.10 -32.41 10.05
CA ASN A 686 -3.73 -33.11 11.28
C ASN A 686 -3.13 -32.18 12.36
N GLY A 687 -3.14 -30.86 12.12
CA GLY A 687 -2.69 -29.79 13.02
C GLY A 687 -3.84 -29.15 13.80
N PHE A 688 -3.78 -27.84 14.05
CA PHE A 688 -4.84 -27.11 14.79
C PHE A 688 -6.20 -27.03 14.06
N SER A 689 -6.22 -27.14 12.74
CA SER A 689 -7.47 -27.29 11.97
C SER A 689 -8.08 -28.70 12.06
N GLY A 690 -7.34 -29.66 12.62
CA GLY A 690 -7.77 -31.05 12.78
C GLY A 690 -8.37 -31.35 14.16
N PRO A 691 -8.52 -32.65 14.48
CA PRO A 691 -9.16 -33.13 15.71
C PRO A 691 -8.51 -32.60 17.00
N TRP A 692 -7.19 -32.42 17.02
CA TRP A 692 -6.51 -31.88 18.19
C TRP A 692 -6.88 -30.42 18.48
N GLY A 693 -7.07 -29.59 17.45
CA GLY A 693 -7.49 -28.22 17.68
C GLY A 693 -8.91 -28.11 18.22
N GLU A 694 -9.79 -29.07 17.91
CA GLU A 694 -11.10 -29.17 18.56
C GLU A 694 -10.96 -29.53 20.05
N MET A 695 -10.07 -30.47 20.37
CA MET A 695 -9.74 -30.77 21.78
C MET A 695 -9.18 -29.55 22.51
N LEU A 696 -8.32 -28.75 21.86
CA LEU A 696 -7.74 -27.55 22.45
C LEU A 696 -8.80 -26.45 22.67
N ARG A 697 -9.73 -26.26 21.72
CA ARG A 697 -10.84 -25.29 21.87
C ARG A 697 -11.81 -25.67 22.98
N ASN A 698 -11.94 -26.96 23.28
CA ASN A 698 -12.79 -27.48 24.36
C ASN A 698 -12.06 -27.64 25.71
N ALA A 699 -10.76 -27.36 25.77
CA ALA A 699 -9.97 -27.50 26.99
C ALA A 699 -10.31 -26.39 28.00
N THR A 700 -10.29 -26.75 29.29
CA THR A 700 -10.69 -25.85 30.37
C THR A 700 -9.52 -25.02 30.87
N TRP A 701 -9.71 -23.70 30.93
CA TRP A 701 -8.78 -22.77 31.57
C TRP A 701 -8.96 -22.76 33.09
N THR A 702 -7.86 -22.67 33.81
CA THR A 702 -7.80 -22.58 35.28
C THR A 702 -6.95 -21.38 35.71
N ARG A 703 -7.15 -20.88 36.94
CA ARG A 703 -6.33 -19.80 37.49
C ARG A 703 -5.13 -20.39 38.22
N ASN A 704 -3.95 -19.80 38.01
CA ASN A 704 -2.73 -20.25 38.70
C ASN A 704 -2.89 -20.09 40.22
N ALA A 705 -2.43 -21.09 40.98
CA ALA A 705 -2.58 -21.11 42.44
C ALA A 705 -1.82 -19.98 43.17
N THR A 706 -0.70 -19.52 42.61
CA THR A 706 0.19 -18.51 43.21
C THR A 706 -0.18 -17.09 42.75
N ASN A 707 -0.58 -16.93 41.48
CA ASN A 707 -0.91 -15.65 40.85
C ASN A 707 -2.29 -15.68 40.14
N PRO A 708 -3.40 -15.90 40.87
CA PRO A 708 -4.72 -16.17 40.29
C PRO A 708 -5.33 -14.98 39.52
N TYR A 709 -4.83 -13.77 39.75
CA TYR A 709 -5.31 -12.54 39.13
C TYR A 709 -4.55 -12.15 37.86
N ASN A 710 -3.35 -12.72 37.61
CA ASN A 710 -2.49 -12.30 36.50
C ASN A 710 -2.22 -13.44 35.51
N VAL A 711 -2.34 -14.70 35.94
CA VAL A 711 -1.95 -15.87 35.15
C VAL A 711 -3.11 -16.86 35.03
N LEU A 712 -3.39 -17.27 33.79
CA LEU A 712 -4.28 -18.38 33.45
C LEU A 712 -3.48 -19.56 32.92
N GLU A 713 -3.93 -20.76 33.23
CA GLU A 713 -3.28 -22.02 32.89
C GLU A 713 -4.26 -22.97 32.19
N LEU A 714 -3.84 -23.55 31.08
CA LEU A 714 -4.59 -24.55 30.33
C LEU A 714 -3.73 -25.80 30.13
N ALA A 715 -4.28 -26.96 30.46
CA ALA A 715 -3.63 -28.24 30.22
C ALA A 715 -3.70 -28.56 28.72
N VAL A 716 -2.54 -28.77 28.09
CA VAL A 716 -2.45 -29.08 26.66
C VAL A 716 -2.95 -30.51 26.43
N PRO A 717 -3.98 -30.73 25.57
CA PRO A 717 -4.50 -32.06 25.32
C PRO A 717 -3.48 -32.96 24.62
N VAL A 718 -3.39 -34.22 25.04
CA VAL A 718 -2.55 -35.23 24.40
C VAL A 718 -3.33 -35.89 23.26
N TYR A 719 -2.76 -35.93 22.07
CA TYR A 719 -3.37 -36.55 20.89
C TYR A 719 -2.31 -37.23 20.00
N GLY A 720 -2.27 -38.55 20.03
CA GLY A 720 -1.29 -39.35 19.27
C GLY A 720 -1.37 -39.21 17.75
N GLY A 721 -2.50 -38.71 17.22
CA GLY A 721 -2.70 -38.42 15.80
C GLY A 721 -2.18 -37.05 15.35
N TYR A 722 -1.66 -36.20 16.25
CA TYR A 722 -1.20 -34.86 15.89
C TYR A 722 0.02 -34.93 14.97
N PHE A 723 -0.03 -34.25 13.83
CA PHE A 723 1.07 -34.19 12.88
C PHE A 723 1.06 -32.89 12.09
N ILE A 724 2.21 -32.22 12.06
CA ILE A 724 2.43 -30.99 11.30
C ILE A 724 3.73 -31.14 10.49
N GLY A 725 3.69 -30.70 9.22
CA GLY A 725 4.84 -30.69 8.31
C GLY A 725 5.66 -29.39 8.39
N ALA A 726 5.06 -28.32 8.91
CA ALA A 726 5.69 -27.03 9.17
C ALA A 726 5.16 -26.45 10.49
N ASP A 727 5.92 -25.52 11.08
CA ASP A 727 5.60 -24.94 12.38
C ASP A 727 4.23 -24.22 12.36
N GLU A 728 3.38 -24.51 13.33
CA GLU A 728 2.07 -23.87 13.46
C GLU A 728 2.12 -22.73 14.46
N THR A 729 1.66 -21.53 14.09
CA THR A 729 1.55 -20.40 15.02
C THR A 729 0.08 -20.11 15.30
N ILE A 730 -0.29 -20.19 16.58
CA ILE A 730 -1.65 -20.06 17.08
C ILE A 730 -1.72 -18.82 17.97
N PHE A 731 -2.70 -17.96 17.70
CA PHE A 731 -2.99 -16.78 18.51
C PHE A 731 -4.09 -17.09 19.53
N ILE A 732 -3.97 -16.49 20.71
CA ILE A 732 -4.95 -16.48 21.76
C ILE A 732 -5.47 -15.05 21.82
N GLU A 733 -6.75 -14.87 21.51
CA GLU A 733 -7.39 -13.57 21.56
C GLU A 733 -8.36 -13.49 22.73
N CYS A 734 -8.40 -12.34 23.40
CA CYS A 734 -9.32 -12.07 24.48
C CYS A 734 -10.02 -10.73 24.30
N GLU A 735 -11.34 -10.72 24.55
CA GLU A 735 -12.12 -9.48 24.55
C GLU A 735 -11.66 -8.53 25.67
N ALA A 736 -11.53 -7.25 25.35
CA ALA A 736 -11.11 -6.18 26.27
C ALA A 736 -11.83 -6.16 27.63
N ARG A 737 -13.12 -6.53 27.66
CA ARG A 737 -13.96 -6.58 28.89
C ARG A 737 -13.49 -7.64 29.90
N ALA A 738 -12.59 -8.53 29.51
CA ALA A 738 -12.01 -9.54 30.40
C ALA A 738 -10.81 -9.03 31.23
N VAL A 739 -10.34 -7.80 31.00
CA VAL A 739 -9.23 -7.18 31.73
C VAL A 739 -9.73 -6.05 32.63
N TYR A 740 -9.32 -6.06 33.90
CA TYR A 740 -9.65 -5.01 34.86
C TYR A 740 -9.01 -3.68 34.43
N GLY A 741 -9.85 -2.68 34.12
CA GLY A 741 -9.41 -1.36 33.64
C GLY A 741 -9.87 -0.98 32.21
N GLU A 742 -10.67 -1.83 31.54
CA GLU A 742 -11.29 -1.61 30.22
C GLU A 742 -10.39 -0.90 29.19
N CYS A 743 -9.63 -1.69 28.43
CA CYS A 743 -8.83 -1.20 27.31
C CYS A 743 -9.66 -1.20 26.01
N ASP A 744 -9.41 -0.30 25.06
CA ASP A 744 -10.05 -0.37 23.74
C ASP A 744 -9.21 -1.28 22.81
N GLY A 745 -9.76 -2.42 22.43
CA GLY A 745 -9.13 -3.36 21.48
C GLY A 745 -9.32 -4.84 21.81
N VAL A 746 -8.51 -5.70 21.19
CA VAL A 746 -8.44 -7.14 21.46
C VAL A 746 -7.07 -7.44 22.05
N VAL A 747 -7.05 -8.17 23.16
CA VAL A 747 -5.84 -8.59 23.86
C VAL A 747 -5.32 -9.85 23.16
N LEU A 748 -4.10 -9.81 22.62
CA LEU A 748 -3.53 -10.89 21.80
C LEU A 748 -2.29 -11.49 22.44
N GLY A 749 -2.20 -12.82 22.43
CA GLY A 749 -0.97 -13.59 22.66
C GLY A 749 -0.77 -14.60 21.54
N SER A 750 0.41 -15.17 21.43
CA SER A 750 0.65 -16.26 20.48
C SER A 750 1.66 -17.25 21.03
N PHE A 751 1.58 -18.49 20.53
CA PHE A 751 2.57 -19.52 20.74
C PHE A 751 2.74 -20.33 19.44
N THR A 752 3.92 -20.91 19.28
CA THR A 752 4.28 -21.69 18.09
C THR A 752 4.54 -23.14 18.49
N ILE A 753 4.05 -24.06 17.66
CA ILE A 753 4.28 -25.49 17.76
C ILE A 753 5.32 -25.88 16.73
N ALA A 754 6.48 -26.33 17.19
CA ALA A 754 7.57 -26.74 16.30
C ALA A 754 7.29 -28.12 15.68
N SER A 755 7.41 -28.19 14.36
CA SER A 755 7.36 -29.44 13.59
C SER A 755 8.64 -30.25 13.77
N ASN A 756 8.55 -31.57 13.64
CA ASN A 756 9.72 -32.45 13.65
C ASN A 756 10.43 -32.53 12.28
N THR A 757 10.10 -31.66 11.34
CA THR A 757 10.62 -31.68 9.97
C THR A 757 12.05 -31.09 9.93
N PRO A 758 13.05 -31.82 9.40
CA PRO A 758 14.41 -31.29 9.28
C PRO A 758 14.47 -30.06 8.36
N PRO A 759 15.35 -29.07 8.62
CA PRO A 759 15.48 -27.85 7.81
C PRO A 759 15.74 -28.09 6.31
N SER A 760 16.27 -29.26 5.95
CA SER A 760 16.53 -29.66 4.56
C SER A 760 15.27 -30.00 3.76
N LEU A 761 14.12 -30.23 4.42
CA LEU A 761 12.84 -30.57 3.80
C LEU A 761 11.81 -29.44 3.83
N SER A 762 12.01 -28.40 4.64
CA SER A 762 11.08 -27.26 4.75
C SER A 762 11.01 -26.43 3.45
N ASN A 763 12.13 -26.28 2.73
CA ASN A 763 12.17 -25.56 1.45
C ASN A 763 11.47 -26.28 0.29
N ALA A 764 11.21 -27.58 0.41
CA ALA A 764 10.52 -28.36 -0.62
C ALA A 764 8.99 -28.31 -0.45
N LEU A 765 8.49 -28.09 0.77
CA LEU A 765 7.06 -28.07 1.07
C LEU A 765 6.40 -26.69 0.84
N SER A 766 7.16 -25.59 0.81
CA SER A 766 6.62 -24.24 0.59
C SER A 766 6.26 -23.92 -0.87
N VAL A 767 6.41 -24.87 -1.80
CA VAL A 767 6.18 -24.67 -3.25
C VAL A 767 4.83 -25.26 -3.71
N ILE A 768 4.06 -25.92 -2.83
CA ILE A 768 2.95 -26.80 -3.25
C ILE A 768 1.54 -26.33 -2.81
N ASP A 769 1.37 -25.24 -2.06
CA ASP A 769 0.03 -24.76 -1.66
C ASP A 769 -0.58 -23.73 -2.63
N GLY A 770 -0.87 -24.19 -3.85
CA GLY A 770 -1.80 -23.55 -4.79
C GLY A 770 -2.77 -24.61 -5.32
N VAL A 771 -3.99 -24.65 -4.78
CA VAL A 771 -4.95 -25.75 -4.97
C VAL A 771 -5.50 -25.83 -6.40
N VAL A 772 -5.14 -26.88 -7.14
CA VAL A 772 -6.08 -27.70 -7.92
C VAL A 772 -5.74 -29.18 -7.66
N ALA A 773 -6.77 -29.91 -7.26
CA ALA A 773 -6.85 -31.33 -6.90
C ALA A 773 -5.68 -32.27 -7.30
N GLY A 774 -5.08 -32.90 -6.29
CA GLY A 774 -4.56 -34.26 -6.38
C GLY A 774 -3.04 -34.42 -6.40
N VAL A 775 -2.56 -35.27 -5.48
CA VAL A 775 -1.26 -35.94 -5.41
C VAL A 775 -0.15 -35.20 -4.63
N THR A 776 0.01 -35.59 -3.37
CA THR A 776 1.22 -35.39 -2.56
C THR A 776 2.37 -36.28 -3.06
N VAL A 777 3.56 -35.71 -3.30
CA VAL A 777 4.79 -36.47 -3.62
C VAL A 777 5.72 -36.45 -2.42
N VAL A 778 6.02 -37.62 -1.85
CA VAL A 778 7.15 -37.82 -0.92
C VAL A 778 8.10 -38.82 -1.57
N ALA A 779 9.33 -38.40 -1.84
CA ALA A 779 10.41 -39.31 -2.26
C ALA A 779 11.14 -39.80 -1.01
N VAL A 780 11.03 -41.09 -0.70
CA VAL A 780 11.84 -41.75 0.33
C VAL A 780 12.96 -42.52 -0.35
N VAL A 781 14.21 -42.17 -0.05
CA VAL A 781 15.38 -42.97 -0.44
C VAL A 781 15.68 -43.93 0.71
N VAL A 782 15.28 -45.19 0.59
CA VAL A 782 15.72 -46.26 1.51
C VAL A 782 17.05 -46.80 0.98
N THR A 783 18.13 -46.57 1.73
CA THR A 783 19.39 -47.27 1.50
C THR A 783 19.43 -48.51 2.39
N GLY A 784 19.08 -49.65 1.81
CA GLY A 784 19.18 -50.96 2.47
C GLY A 784 19.53 -52.01 1.44
N GLY A 785 20.76 -52.50 1.49
CA GLY A 785 21.22 -53.58 0.62
C GLY A 785 20.65 -54.93 1.05
N LEU A 786 20.41 -55.79 0.05
CA LEU A 786 20.37 -57.27 0.03
C LEU A 786 19.57 -57.65 -1.23
N GLY A 787 20.16 -58.27 -2.24
CA GLY A 787 20.22 -59.73 -2.34
C GLY A 787 19.51 -60.15 -3.63
N SER A 788 20.26 -60.80 -4.52
CA SER A 788 19.86 -61.27 -5.85
C SER A 788 18.60 -62.15 -5.85
N SER A 789 17.61 -61.82 -6.70
CA SER A 789 16.83 -62.73 -7.58
C SER A 789 15.46 -62.14 -7.93
N CYS A 790 15.25 -61.65 -9.15
CA CYS A 790 13.91 -61.64 -9.77
C CYS A 790 14.04 -61.55 -11.31
N ARG A 791 13.54 -62.59 -12.00
CA ARG A 791 13.46 -62.70 -13.47
C ARG A 791 12.24 -61.94 -13.98
N CYS A 792 12.40 -61.14 -15.04
CA CYS A 792 11.28 -60.59 -15.80
C CYS A 792 10.70 -61.64 -16.75
N TYR A 793 9.38 -61.82 -16.76
CA TYR A 793 8.66 -62.41 -17.88
C TYR A 793 7.78 -61.33 -18.54
N HIS A 794 8.04 -61.13 -19.83
CA HIS A 794 7.23 -60.56 -20.91
C HIS A 794 6.06 -59.61 -20.59
N CYS A 795 6.14 -58.38 -21.15
CA CYS A 795 4.99 -57.67 -21.70
C CYS A 795 5.33 -57.19 -23.11
N PHE A 796 4.51 -57.58 -24.09
CA PHE A 796 4.48 -57.05 -25.45
C PHE A 796 3.52 -55.85 -25.46
N CYS A 797 3.93 -54.71 -26.03
CA CYS A 797 3.02 -53.66 -26.45
C CYS A 797 3.46 -53.15 -27.83
N ASP A 798 2.61 -53.38 -28.83
CA ASP A 798 2.61 -52.68 -30.10
C ASP A 798 2.08 -51.25 -29.93
N ASP A 799 2.64 -50.35 -30.74
CA ASP A 799 2.30 -48.93 -30.93
C ASP A 799 2.46 -47.96 -29.73
N VAL A 800 3.67 -47.41 -29.59
CA VAL A 800 3.96 -46.20 -28.79
C VAL A 800 4.51 -45.10 -29.70
N LYS A 801 3.82 -43.95 -29.74
CA LYS A 801 4.40 -42.68 -30.22
C LYS A 801 5.18 -42.02 -29.08
N CYS A 802 6.51 -42.09 -29.13
CA CYS A 802 7.40 -41.30 -28.28
C CYS A 802 7.76 -39.98 -29.00
N SER A 803 7.60 -38.82 -28.36
CA SER A 803 8.22 -37.57 -28.80
C SER A 803 9.56 -37.37 -28.09
N GLY A 804 10.66 -37.38 -28.84
CA GLY A 804 12.00 -37.09 -28.31
C GLY A 804 12.39 -35.63 -28.55
N VAL A 805 12.95 -34.97 -27.53
CA VAL A 805 13.64 -33.68 -27.69
C VAL A 805 15.13 -33.97 -27.82
N ALA A 806 15.68 -33.80 -29.02
CA ALA A 806 17.11 -33.92 -29.29
C ALA A 806 17.76 -32.52 -29.30
N GLY A 807 18.69 -32.29 -28.39
CA GLY A 807 19.62 -31.15 -28.43
C GLY A 807 21.07 -31.66 -28.45
N ALA A 808 21.78 -31.43 -29.57
CA ALA A 808 23.25 -31.51 -29.66
C ALA A 808 23.86 -30.27 -28.97
N LYS A 809 25.05 -30.23 -28.35
CA LYS A 809 26.27 -31.05 -28.33
C LYS A 809 27.03 -30.68 -27.02
N GLY A 810 27.59 -31.65 -26.30
CA GLY A 810 28.58 -31.43 -25.22
C GLY A 810 28.22 -32.03 -23.86
N ASP A 811 28.63 -33.30 -23.65
CA ASP A 811 28.73 -34.11 -22.42
C ASP A 811 27.46 -34.56 -21.63
N LEU A 812 27.11 -35.83 -21.86
CA LEU A 812 26.13 -36.76 -21.21
C LEU A 812 24.67 -36.30 -21.02
N PRO A 813 23.73 -36.66 -21.93
CA PRO A 813 22.31 -36.41 -21.72
C PRO A 813 21.63 -37.52 -20.89
N LEU A 814 20.87 -37.11 -19.86
CA LEU A 814 19.79 -37.91 -19.27
C LEU A 814 18.65 -38.04 -20.29
N VAL A 815 18.39 -39.25 -20.79
CA VAL A 815 17.22 -39.51 -21.65
C VAL A 815 15.99 -39.69 -20.76
N HIS A 816 15.02 -38.78 -20.84
CA HIS A 816 13.71 -38.94 -20.22
C HIS A 816 12.72 -39.41 -21.28
N ALA A 817 12.02 -40.51 -21.01
CA ALA A 817 10.93 -41.00 -21.86
C ALA A 817 9.63 -40.99 -21.04
N PHE A 818 8.57 -40.43 -21.61
CA PHE A 818 7.22 -40.42 -21.05
C PHE A 818 6.33 -41.38 -21.82
N CYS A 819 5.69 -42.33 -21.12
CA CYS A 819 4.65 -43.18 -21.67
C CYS A 819 3.41 -43.13 -20.76
N ILE A 820 2.24 -42.91 -21.35
CA ILE A 820 0.93 -42.93 -20.65
C ILE A 820 0.22 -44.21 -21.07
N PHE A 821 -0.12 -45.08 -20.12
CA PHE A 821 -0.92 -46.28 -20.36
C PHE A 821 -2.07 -46.32 -19.36
N SER A 822 -3.32 -46.51 -19.83
CA SER A 822 -4.54 -46.81 -19.04
C SER A 822 -4.40 -46.61 -17.52
N SER A 823 -4.54 -45.34 -17.09
CA SER A 823 -4.62 -44.94 -15.67
C SER A 823 -3.35 -45.09 -14.83
N VAL A 824 -2.19 -45.32 -15.47
CA VAL A 824 -0.88 -45.47 -14.82
C VAL A 824 0.17 -44.57 -15.49
N LEU A 825 0.84 -43.72 -14.71
CA LEU A 825 2.00 -42.95 -15.15
C LEU A 825 3.28 -43.69 -14.74
N CYS A 826 4.17 -43.95 -15.72
CA CYS A 826 5.47 -44.58 -15.47
C CYS A 826 6.61 -43.62 -15.82
N PHE A 827 7.50 -43.38 -14.86
CA PHE A 827 8.78 -42.69 -15.06
C PHE A 827 9.91 -43.72 -15.06
N CYS A 828 10.77 -43.70 -16.09
CA CYS A 828 11.94 -44.56 -16.16
C CYS A 828 13.19 -43.72 -16.38
N GLY A 829 14.16 -43.83 -15.47
CA GLY A 829 15.44 -43.12 -15.54
C GLY A 829 16.58 -44.03 -15.09
N VAL A 830 17.73 -43.94 -15.77
CA VAL A 830 18.93 -44.71 -15.43
C VAL A 830 19.96 -43.78 -14.81
N LYS A 831 20.34 -44.04 -13.55
CA LYS A 831 21.47 -43.37 -12.90
C LYS A 831 22.41 -44.44 -12.34
N LYS A 832 23.66 -44.45 -12.82
CA LYS A 832 24.73 -45.35 -12.37
C LYS A 832 24.34 -46.86 -12.32
N ARG A 833 23.89 -47.41 -13.46
CA ARG A 833 23.55 -48.85 -13.67
C ARG A 833 22.40 -49.41 -12.82
N GLN A 834 21.59 -48.57 -12.19
CA GLN A 834 20.33 -48.98 -11.57
C GLN A 834 19.14 -48.43 -12.35
N LEU A 835 18.15 -49.28 -12.61
CA LEU A 835 16.89 -48.92 -13.26
C LEU A 835 15.94 -48.40 -12.19
N VAL A 836 15.54 -47.12 -12.27
CA VAL A 836 14.52 -46.56 -11.37
C VAL A 836 13.21 -46.50 -12.14
N LEU A 837 12.24 -47.30 -11.69
CA LEU A 837 10.88 -47.33 -12.22
C LEU A 837 9.94 -46.73 -11.16
N VAL A 838 9.26 -45.63 -11.51
CA VAL A 838 8.23 -45.03 -10.65
C VAL A 838 6.89 -45.22 -11.33
N VAL A 839 5.96 -45.90 -10.66
CA VAL A 839 4.62 -46.25 -11.18
C VAL A 839 3.57 -45.59 -10.31
N PHE A 840 2.68 -44.79 -10.90
CA PHE A 840 1.55 -44.16 -10.18
C PHE A 840 0.23 -44.84 -10.54
N ARG A 841 -0.60 -45.19 -9.56
CA ARG A 841 -1.97 -45.66 -9.79
C ARG A 841 -2.95 -44.68 -9.15
N LEU A 842 -3.93 -44.21 -9.92
CA LEU A 842 -4.94 -43.26 -9.47
C LEU A 842 -6.14 -44.00 -8.84
N SER A 843 -6.38 -43.70 -7.55
CA SER A 843 -7.56 -43.97 -6.72
C SER A 843 -7.67 -45.29 -5.91
N GLU A 844 -8.20 -45.06 -4.70
CA GLU A 844 -8.70 -45.93 -3.62
C GLU A 844 -7.72 -46.56 -2.61
N THR A 845 -8.09 -46.33 -1.35
CA THR A 845 -7.41 -46.50 -0.05
C THR A 845 -7.26 -47.96 0.37
N VAL A 846 -6.04 -48.48 0.54
CA VAL A 846 -5.64 -49.51 1.54
C VAL A 846 -4.11 -49.47 1.72
N PHE A 847 -3.61 -49.34 2.96
CA PHE A 847 -2.19 -49.62 3.27
C PHE A 847 -2.04 -51.05 3.82
N PHE A 848 -1.25 -51.88 3.15
CA PHE A 848 -0.58 -53.02 3.79
C PHE A 848 0.93 -52.82 3.69
N PHE A 849 1.61 -52.97 4.82
CA PHE A 849 3.06 -52.93 4.97
C PHE A 849 3.71 -54.17 4.37
N PHE A 850 4.83 -54.00 3.66
CA PHE A 850 6.05 -54.82 3.78
C PHE A 850 7.28 -54.02 3.36
#